data_AF-A0AAV7DSR9-F1
#
_entry.id   AF-A0AAV7DSR9-F1
#
_cell.length_a   1.000
_cell.length_b   1.000
_cell.length_c   1.000
_cell.angle_alpha   90.00
_cell.angle_beta   90.00
_cell.angle_gamma   90.00
#
_symmetry.space_group_name_H-M   'P 1'
#
loop_
_entity.id
_entity.type
_entity.pdbx_description
1 polymer ?
#
loop_
_entity_poly.entity_id
_entity_poly.type
_entity_poly.pdbx_seq_one_letter_code
_entity_poly.pdbx_strand_id
1 'polypeptide(L)'
;MALVVGSASFTLLCHRRTHAIRAIASEEATNVKLEDDKIKLGGSDLKVSKLGIGAWAWGDTGYWNDSQWDDNKLNAAKAAFNTSLDSGITLVDTAEVYGEKWLNSGAINSETLIGRFVAERKEEGPTEVAIATKFAPLPWRLGRQSVLTALKNSLSRLGLPSVELYQIHWPGIWGNDGYIDGLGDAVEKGLVKAVGVSNYNEKRLRKACNQLKKRGIPLASNQVNYSLIYRAPEENGVKAACDELGVTLIAYSPMAQGVLTGKYTAKNPPSGPRGKIYTPEVLTQLEPMFSRIKEIGQKYGKTSTQVVLNWLVCQENVLPIPGAKTAEQATEFAGALGWRLTNDEIAELRSLAAKAKVEGLTCLRPPLWILLRLSGGLMAMASLAGCASLSVLHRRNDRRIRAIASEKISKIKVEEVKIPLGGSELQVTTLGIGAWSWGDTSFWNDFQWDERKLKDAKAAFNASIDCGTTFIDTAEVYGSKFSLGAVNSETLIGSFIKERQQKGPFEVAIATKFAALPWRLGRQSVLSALEDSLSRLGLSSVDLYQLHWPGVWGNEGYIDGLGDAIEKGLVKAVGVSNYNEKRLRDAYNQLKKRGIPLASNQVNYSLIYRIPEENGVKAACDELGVTLIAYSPIAQGILTGKYTPENPPSGPRGRIYTPEFLTKIQPLLTRIKEIGQNYDKTPTQVALNWLISQENVVPIPGAKNAEQATEFAGALGWRLTEQDVAELRSLASQIDPVIGFPVEKL
;
A
#
# COMPACT_ATOMS: atom_id res chain seq x y z
N MET A 1 36.48 41.02 -30.43
CA MET A 1 35.92 41.77 -31.58
C MET A 1 36.51 41.13 -32.84
N ALA A 2 35.76 40.31 -33.57
CA ALA A 2 34.85 40.70 -34.66
C ALA A 2 35.64 41.36 -35.83
N LEU A 3 35.53 40.95 -37.10
CA LEU A 3 34.50 40.20 -37.81
C LEU A 3 35.05 39.78 -39.20
N VAL A 4 34.61 38.58 -39.65
CA VAL A 4 34.23 38.15 -41.02
C VAL A 4 35.19 38.35 -42.21
N VAL A 5 35.52 37.21 -42.81
CA VAL A 5 35.92 37.05 -44.22
C VAL A 5 34.95 36.05 -44.85
N GLY A 6 34.40 36.38 -46.01
CA GLY A 6 33.68 35.46 -46.88
C GLY A 6 34.51 35.08 -48.10
N SER A 7 34.34 33.87 -48.60
CA SER A 7 34.47 33.52 -50.03
C SER A 7 33.90 32.12 -50.29
N ALA A 8 33.30 31.97 -51.47
CA ALA A 8 32.61 30.80 -51.96
C ALA A 8 33.56 29.72 -52.51
N SER A 9 33.11 28.45 -52.60
CA SER A 9 32.82 27.78 -53.90
C SER A 9 32.57 26.25 -53.80
N PHE A 10 31.76 25.77 -54.77
CA PHE A 10 31.80 24.48 -55.50
C PHE A 10 30.95 23.24 -55.11
N THR A 11 30.05 22.89 -56.07
CA THR A 11 29.56 21.55 -56.55
C THR A 11 28.67 20.69 -55.64
N LEU A 12 27.69 19.89 -56.10
CA LEU A 12 27.49 19.14 -57.35
C LEU A 12 25.98 18.81 -57.50
N LEU A 13 25.38 18.96 -58.68
CA LEU A 13 24.06 18.41 -59.00
C LEU A 13 24.19 16.88 -59.19
N CYS A 14 23.33 16.10 -58.53
CA CYS A 14 23.05 14.73 -58.97
C CYS A 14 21.59 14.36 -58.64
N HIS A 15 20.78 14.23 -59.69
CA HIS A 15 19.40 13.73 -59.64
C HIS A 15 19.43 12.20 -59.48
N ARG A 16 18.71 11.65 -58.49
CA ARG A 16 18.25 10.25 -58.52
C ARG A 16 16.74 10.19 -58.29
N ARG A 17 16.06 9.76 -59.35
CA ARG A 17 14.63 9.39 -59.39
C ARG A 17 14.34 8.30 -58.36
N THR A 18 13.39 8.53 -57.48
CA THR A 18 12.70 7.46 -56.74
C THR A 18 11.43 7.08 -57.51
N HIS A 19 11.38 5.85 -58.01
CA HIS A 19 10.19 5.26 -58.59
C HIS A 19 9.17 4.98 -57.48
N ALA A 20 8.06 5.73 -57.47
CA ALA A 20 6.87 5.37 -56.72
C ALA A 20 6.15 4.25 -57.49
N ILE A 21 6.36 3.00 -57.08
CA ILE A 21 5.50 1.88 -57.47
C ILE A 21 4.33 1.87 -56.48
N ARG A 22 3.14 2.23 -56.97
CA ARG A 22 1.87 2.14 -56.25
C ARG A 22 1.56 0.67 -55.93
N ALA A 23 1.72 0.29 -54.67
CA ALA A 23 1.28 -1.00 -54.13
C ALA A 23 -0.16 -0.88 -53.60
N ILE A 24 -1.14 -0.78 -54.50
CA ILE A 24 -2.56 -0.69 -54.10
C ILE A 24 -3.11 -2.07 -53.69
N ALA A 25 -2.48 -3.16 -54.15
CA ALA A 25 -2.93 -4.53 -53.85
C ALA A 25 -2.41 -5.11 -52.50
N SER A 26 -1.44 -4.46 -51.83
CA SER A 26 -0.92 -4.93 -50.53
C SER A 26 -1.61 -4.31 -49.32
N GLU A 27 -2.08 -3.07 -49.39
CA GLU A 27 -2.72 -2.42 -48.24
C GLU A 27 -4.06 -3.08 -47.89
N GLU A 28 -4.91 -3.41 -48.86
CA GLU A 28 -6.19 -4.10 -48.61
C GLU A 28 -6.00 -5.52 -48.04
N ALA A 29 -5.09 -6.32 -48.62
CA ALA A 29 -4.83 -7.69 -48.12
C ALA A 29 -4.15 -7.72 -46.73
N THR A 30 -3.39 -6.68 -46.39
CA THR A 30 -2.76 -6.54 -45.06
C THR A 30 -3.76 -6.02 -44.03
N ASN A 31 -4.63 -5.08 -44.41
CA ASN A 31 -5.72 -4.58 -43.57
C ASN A 31 -6.76 -5.66 -43.24
N VAL A 32 -7.16 -6.50 -44.21
CA VAL A 32 -8.09 -7.61 -43.99
C VAL A 32 -7.52 -8.65 -43.02
N LYS A 33 -6.20 -8.96 -43.09
CA LYS A 33 -5.54 -9.88 -42.14
C LYS A 33 -5.41 -9.34 -40.71
N LEU A 34 -5.40 -8.02 -40.54
CA LEU A 34 -5.30 -7.37 -39.22
C LEU A 34 -6.67 -7.17 -38.56
N GLU A 35 -7.77 -7.11 -39.34
CA GLU A 35 -9.12 -7.14 -38.77
C GLU A 35 -9.43 -8.45 -38.02
N ASP A 36 -8.92 -9.59 -38.51
CA ASP A 36 -8.98 -10.91 -37.85
C ASP A 36 -8.22 -10.95 -36.50
N ASP A 37 -7.38 -9.94 -36.26
CA ASP A 37 -6.56 -9.79 -35.05
C ASP A 37 -7.13 -8.78 -34.05
N LYS A 38 -8.40 -8.39 -34.19
CA LYS A 38 -9.16 -7.71 -33.11
C LYS A 38 -9.88 -8.71 -32.21
N ILE A 39 -9.89 -8.45 -30.90
CA ILE A 39 -10.61 -9.23 -29.88
C ILE A 39 -11.50 -8.34 -29.02
N LYS A 40 -12.57 -8.94 -28.48
CA LYS A 40 -13.34 -8.36 -27.38
C LYS A 40 -12.54 -8.51 -26.09
N LEU A 41 -12.40 -7.43 -25.32
CA LEU A 41 -11.66 -7.46 -24.05
C LEU A 41 -12.56 -7.99 -22.93
N GLY A 42 -12.33 -9.24 -22.55
CA GLY A 42 -13.13 -9.99 -21.58
C GLY A 42 -14.63 -9.94 -21.89
N GLY A 43 -15.45 -9.83 -20.84
CA GLY A 43 -16.90 -9.67 -20.98
C GLY A 43 -17.37 -8.30 -21.50
N SER A 44 -16.49 -7.31 -21.67
CA SER A 44 -16.87 -5.94 -22.09
C SER A 44 -17.15 -5.85 -23.59
N ASP A 45 -17.72 -4.76 -24.11
CA ASP A 45 -17.92 -4.54 -25.55
C ASP A 45 -16.72 -3.86 -26.25
N LEU A 46 -15.64 -3.62 -25.51
CA LEU A 46 -14.44 -3.00 -26.03
C LEU A 46 -13.71 -3.96 -26.98
N LYS A 47 -13.53 -3.54 -28.24
CA LYS A 47 -12.70 -4.25 -29.23
C LYS A 47 -11.32 -3.60 -29.33
N VAL A 48 -10.28 -4.42 -29.27
CA VAL A 48 -8.87 -3.99 -29.35
C VAL A 48 -8.06 -4.99 -30.18
N SER A 49 -6.89 -4.59 -30.66
CA SER A 49 -5.92 -5.52 -31.25
C SER A 49 -5.47 -6.59 -30.24
N LYS A 50 -5.18 -7.81 -30.72
CA LYS A 50 -4.65 -8.96 -29.92
C LYS A 50 -3.29 -8.70 -29.29
N LEU A 51 -2.64 -7.60 -29.66
CA LEU A 51 -1.40 -7.11 -29.08
C LEU A 51 -1.59 -5.61 -28.80
N GLY A 52 -1.09 -5.13 -27.67
CA GLY A 52 -1.06 -3.70 -27.33
C GLY A 52 0.35 -3.18 -27.11
N ILE A 53 0.50 -1.91 -26.74
CA ILE A 53 1.78 -1.31 -26.35
C ILE A 53 1.74 -0.84 -24.91
N GLY A 54 2.76 -1.19 -24.14
CA GLY A 54 2.99 -0.65 -22.80
C GLY A 54 3.85 0.61 -22.83
N ALA A 55 3.28 1.74 -22.44
CA ALA A 55 3.92 3.06 -22.47
C ALA A 55 4.75 3.41 -21.22
N TRP A 56 5.20 2.40 -20.46
CA TRP A 56 5.97 2.60 -19.23
C TRP A 56 7.32 3.33 -19.49
N ALA A 57 7.93 3.14 -20.66
CA ALA A 57 9.17 3.81 -21.02
C ALA A 57 8.97 5.26 -21.53
N TRP A 58 7.73 5.68 -21.81
CA TRP A 58 7.46 7.00 -22.35
C TRP A 58 7.38 8.02 -21.22
N GLY A 59 8.28 9.00 -21.25
CA GLY A 59 8.40 10.04 -20.25
C GLY A 59 9.21 9.64 -19.01
N ASP A 60 9.66 8.39 -18.94
CA ASP A 60 10.52 7.90 -17.85
C ASP A 60 11.94 8.46 -17.97
N THR A 61 12.53 8.93 -16.87
CA THR A 61 13.97 9.18 -16.77
C THR A 61 14.67 8.15 -15.89
N GLY A 62 13.95 7.27 -15.20
CA GLY A 62 14.55 6.33 -14.25
C GLY A 62 15.04 5.05 -14.89
N TYR A 63 14.13 4.10 -15.06
CA TYR A 63 14.43 2.70 -15.32
C TYR A 63 14.87 2.42 -16.78
N TRP A 64 14.39 3.22 -17.74
CA TRP A 64 14.51 2.90 -19.17
C TRP A 64 15.36 3.86 -20.00
N ASN A 65 15.68 5.05 -19.48
CA ASN A 65 16.24 6.17 -20.26
C ASN A 65 17.40 6.90 -19.55
N ASP A 66 18.17 6.21 -18.70
CA ASP A 66 19.47 6.68 -18.19
C ASP A 66 19.48 8.11 -17.63
N SER A 67 18.46 8.48 -16.84
CA SER A 67 18.32 9.79 -16.18
C SER A 67 18.08 10.99 -17.10
N GLN A 68 17.72 10.80 -18.38
CA GLN A 68 17.48 11.92 -19.31
C GLN A 68 16.27 11.71 -20.22
N TRP A 69 15.40 12.72 -20.31
CA TRP A 69 14.31 12.81 -21.29
C TRP A 69 14.50 14.07 -22.13
N ASP A 70 14.79 13.89 -23.42
CA ASP A 70 15.13 14.94 -24.37
C ASP A 70 14.19 14.91 -25.59
N ASP A 71 14.32 15.88 -26.49
CA ASP A 71 13.47 15.99 -27.69
C ASP A 71 13.63 14.79 -28.63
N ASN A 72 14.82 14.14 -28.68
CA ASN A 72 15.02 12.95 -29.49
C ASN A 72 14.19 11.77 -28.96
N LYS A 73 14.18 11.56 -27.63
CA LYS A 73 13.37 10.52 -26.99
C LYS A 73 11.88 10.82 -27.10
N LEU A 74 11.48 12.08 -26.99
CA LEU A 74 10.11 12.51 -27.24
C LEU A 74 9.67 12.18 -28.66
N ASN A 75 10.48 12.54 -29.67
CA ASN A 75 10.20 12.26 -31.07
C ASN A 75 10.18 10.75 -31.36
N ALA A 76 11.10 9.98 -30.77
CA ALA A 76 11.14 8.53 -30.91
C ALA A 76 9.90 7.85 -30.29
N ALA A 77 9.44 8.32 -29.12
CA ALA A 77 8.21 7.82 -28.49
C ALA A 77 6.96 8.18 -29.31
N LYS A 78 6.89 9.40 -29.86
CA LYS A 78 5.82 9.80 -30.77
C LYS A 78 5.81 8.93 -32.04
N ALA A 79 6.98 8.69 -32.63
CA ALA A 79 7.11 7.82 -33.79
C ALA A 79 6.69 6.38 -33.45
N ALA A 80 7.10 5.84 -32.30
CA ALA A 80 6.66 4.53 -31.83
C ALA A 80 5.14 4.45 -31.67
N PHE A 81 4.51 5.49 -31.08
CA PHE A 81 3.05 5.58 -30.94
C PHE A 81 2.36 5.58 -32.31
N ASN A 82 2.76 6.46 -33.23
CA ASN A 82 2.17 6.57 -34.56
C ASN A 82 2.33 5.27 -35.35
N THR A 83 3.55 4.72 -35.42
CA THR A 83 3.82 3.46 -36.11
C THR A 83 3.04 2.27 -35.54
N SER A 84 2.78 2.26 -34.23
CA SER A 84 1.93 1.22 -33.61
C SER A 84 0.51 1.29 -34.16
N LEU A 85 -0.10 2.48 -34.19
CA LEU A 85 -1.44 2.69 -34.72
C LEU A 85 -1.51 2.40 -36.23
N ASP A 86 -0.53 2.88 -37.00
CA ASP A 86 -0.41 2.64 -38.45
C ASP A 86 -0.32 1.14 -38.77
N SER A 87 0.27 0.36 -37.85
CA SER A 87 0.40 -1.10 -37.99
C SER A 87 -0.78 -1.88 -37.40
N GLY A 88 -1.87 -1.21 -36.99
CA GLY A 88 -3.08 -1.83 -36.46
C GLY A 88 -3.04 -2.21 -34.98
N ILE A 89 -2.00 -1.82 -34.23
CA ILE A 89 -1.94 -1.99 -32.78
C ILE A 89 -2.69 -0.83 -32.12
N THR A 90 -3.91 -1.08 -31.66
CA THR A 90 -4.84 -0.04 -31.21
C THR A 90 -4.91 0.14 -29.71
N LEU A 91 -4.45 -0.82 -28.90
CA LEU A 91 -4.42 -0.68 -27.43
C LEU A 91 -3.10 -0.06 -26.95
N VAL A 92 -3.20 1.07 -26.25
CA VAL A 92 -2.07 1.73 -25.58
C VAL A 92 -2.31 1.73 -24.07
N ASP A 93 -1.45 1.04 -23.33
CA ASP A 93 -1.50 0.88 -21.89
C ASP A 93 -0.51 1.83 -21.18
N THR A 94 -1.04 2.63 -20.26
CA THR A 94 -0.28 3.56 -19.42
C THR A 94 -0.76 3.49 -17.96
N ALA A 95 -0.30 4.39 -17.09
CA ALA A 95 -0.76 4.53 -15.72
C ALA A 95 -0.43 5.92 -15.17
N GLU A 96 -1.19 6.37 -14.17
CA GLU A 96 -0.96 7.68 -13.52
C GLU A 96 0.41 7.82 -12.85
N VAL A 97 1.12 6.71 -12.61
CA VAL A 97 2.45 6.70 -11.96
C VAL A 97 3.62 6.66 -12.94
N TYR A 98 3.37 6.55 -14.25
CA TYR A 98 4.44 6.47 -15.25
C TYR A 98 4.94 7.87 -15.61
N GLY A 99 6.25 8.10 -15.54
CA GLY A 99 6.87 9.40 -15.88
C GLY A 99 6.56 10.51 -14.88
N GLU A 100 6.14 10.16 -13.67
CA GLU A 100 5.72 11.10 -12.64
C GLU A 100 6.90 11.88 -12.01
N LYS A 101 6.82 13.21 -11.95
CA LYS A 101 7.97 14.10 -11.62
C LYS A 101 8.52 13.92 -10.21
N TRP A 102 7.64 13.65 -9.24
CA TRP A 102 8.02 13.28 -7.87
C TRP A 102 8.71 11.92 -7.75
N LEU A 103 8.63 11.05 -8.79
CA LEU A 103 9.34 9.78 -8.85
C LEU A 103 10.66 9.92 -9.63
N ASN A 104 10.67 10.76 -10.66
CA ASN A 104 11.73 10.88 -11.63
C ASN A 104 11.95 12.37 -11.98
N SER A 105 13.05 12.97 -11.50
CA SER A 105 13.38 14.35 -11.87
C SER A 105 13.58 14.46 -13.39
N GLY A 106 13.04 15.51 -14.00
CA GLY A 106 13.06 15.70 -15.46
C GLY A 106 12.11 14.79 -16.26
N ALA A 107 11.35 13.90 -15.61
CA ALA A 107 10.37 13.07 -16.29
C ALA A 107 9.13 13.87 -16.73
N ILE A 108 8.45 13.32 -17.74
CA ILE A 108 7.16 13.79 -18.21
C ILE A 108 6.16 12.68 -17.98
N ASN A 109 5.00 12.98 -17.40
CA ASN A 109 3.99 11.96 -17.14
C ASN A 109 3.55 11.30 -18.48
N SER A 110 3.50 9.96 -18.50
CA SER A 110 3.18 9.16 -19.69
C SER A 110 1.76 9.44 -20.21
N GLU A 111 0.78 9.65 -19.31
CA GLU A 111 -0.58 10.04 -19.69
C GLU A 111 -0.59 11.40 -20.40
N THR A 112 0.20 12.37 -19.94
CA THR A 112 0.33 13.68 -20.61
C THR A 112 0.93 13.55 -22.01
N LEU A 113 1.95 12.71 -22.19
CA LEU A 113 2.54 12.45 -23.50
C LEU A 113 1.55 11.79 -24.45
N ILE A 114 0.87 10.74 -23.99
CA ILE A 114 -0.13 10.01 -24.78
C ILE A 114 -1.28 10.94 -25.16
N GLY A 115 -1.78 11.75 -24.24
CA GLY A 115 -2.82 12.74 -24.51
C GLY A 115 -2.43 13.69 -25.64
N ARG A 116 -1.19 14.20 -25.59
CA ARG A 116 -0.62 15.03 -26.66
C ARG A 116 -0.53 14.27 -27.98
N PHE A 117 -0.01 13.04 -27.99
CA PHE A 117 0.12 12.26 -29.23
C PHE A 117 -1.24 11.94 -29.86
N VAL A 118 -2.24 11.60 -29.04
CA VAL A 118 -3.62 11.37 -29.49
C VAL A 118 -4.22 12.65 -30.08
N ALA A 119 -4.02 13.81 -29.45
CA ALA A 119 -4.52 15.08 -29.97
C ALA A 119 -3.88 15.42 -31.32
N GLU A 120 -2.55 15.37 -31.42
CA GLU A 120 -1.82 15.62 -32.67
C GLU A 120 -2.23 14.64 -33.77
N ARG A 121 -2.43 13.36 -33.45
CA ARG A 121 -2.85 12.36 -34.44
C ARG A 121 -4.29 12.57 -34.93
N LYS A 122 -5.19 13.05 -34.06
CA LYS A 122 -6.57 13.39 -34.44
C LYS A 122 -6.63 14.59 -35.40
N GLU A 123 -5.66 15.49 -35.36
CA GLU A 123 -5.53 16.58 -36.34
C GLU A 123 -5.11 16.06 -37.72
N GLU A 124 -4.38 14.93 -37.78
CA GLU A 124 -3.97 14.27 -39.03
C GLU A 124 -5.09 13.42 -39.65
N GLY A 125 -6.07 12.95 -38.87
CA GLY A 125 -7.24 12.22 -39.37
C GLY A 125 -7.94 11.32 -38.34
N PRO A 126 -8.93 10.53 -38.77
CA PRO A 126 -9.61 9.55 -37.91
C PRO A 126 -8.60 8.63 -37.23
N THR A 127 -8.62 8.59 -35.90
CA THR A 127 -7.66 7.82 -35.09
C THR A 127 -8.39 6.76 -34.29
N GLU A 128 -8.19 5.49 -34.63
CA GLU A 128 -8.66 4.36 -33.82
C GLU A 128 -7.59 4.04 -32.77
N VAL A 129 -7.87 4.39 -31.51
CA VAL A 129 -7.00 4.11 -30.37
C VAL A 129 -7.84 3.84 -29.13
N ALA A 130 -7.46 2.80 -28.40
CA ALA A 130 -8.01 2.46 -27.09
C ALA A 130 -6.97 2.74 -26.01
N ILE A 131 -7.29 3.64 -25.08
CA ILE A 131 -6.40 3.99 -23.97
C ILE A 131 -6.77 3.20 -22.73
N ALA A 132 -5.80 2.46 -22.20
CA ALA A 132 -5.87 1.85 -20.89
C ALA A 132 -5.02 2.64 -19.89
N THR A 133 -5.61 3.07 -18.78
CA THR A 133 -4.84 3.65 -17.66
C THR A 133 -5.22 3.03 -16.31
N LYS A 134 -4.54 3.42 -15.24
CA LYS A 134 -4.61 2.73 -13.96
C LYS A 134 -4.65 3.66 -12.75
N PHE A 135 -5.44 3.26 -11.77
CA PHE A 135 -5.44 3.78 -10.40
C PHE A 135 -4.34 3.15 -9.57
N ALA A 136 -3.52 3.96 -8.91
CA ALA A 136 -2.54 3.55 -7.92
C ALA A 136 -3.15 3.61 -6.50
N PRO A 137 -3.44 2.45 -5.87
CA PRO A 137 -3.93 2.41 -4.49
C PRO A 137 -2.80 2.66 -3.48
N LEU A 138 -2.50 3.94 -3.29
CA LEU A 138 -1.57 4.43 -2.27
C LEU A 138 -2.21 4.37 -0.87
N PRO A 139 -1.43 4.25 0.22
CA PRO A 139 -1.96 4.01 1.57
C PRO A 139 -3.02 5.02 2.06
N TRP A 140 -2.97 6.27 1.60
CA TRP A 140 -3.92 7.34 1.95
C TRP A 140 -5.13 7.44 1.01
N ARG A 141 -5.13 6.72 -0.10
CA ARG A 141 -6.19 6.77 -1.12
C ARG A 141 -7.24 5.70 -0.86
N LEU A 142 -8.05 5.89 0.17
CA LEU A 142 -9.02 4.89 0.63
C LEU A 142 -10.38 5.04 -0.07
N GLY A 143 -11.04 3.90 -0.33
CA GLY A 143 -12.42 3.84 -0.77
C GLY A 143 -12.70 4.28 -2.21
N ARG A 144 -13.98 4.24 -2.59
CA ARG A 144 -14.47 4.46 -3.98
C ARG A 144 -14.18 5.86 -4.53
N GLN A 145 -14.24 6.89 -3.68
CA GLN A 145 -14.06 8.27 -4.12
C GLN A 145 -12.61 8.54 -4.57
N SER A 146 -11.63 7.86 -3.98
CA SER A 146 -10.22 7.97 -4.38
C SER A 146 -10.02 7.51 -5.82
N VAL A 147 -10.70 6.44 -6.24
CA VAL A 147 -10.66 5.92 -7.62
C VAL A 147 -11.22 6.96 -8.60
N LEU A 148 -12.38 7.54 -8.29
CA LEU A 148 -13.00 8.56 -9.15
C LEU A 148 -12.17 9.84 -9.26
N THR A 149 -11.61 10.31 -8.15
CA THR A 149 -10.77 11.52 -8.13
C THR A 149 -9.49 11.28 -8.94
N ALA A 150 -8.84 10.13 -8.78
CA ALA A 150 -7.66 9.79 -9.55
C ALA A 150 -7.97 9.64 -11.05
N LEU A 151 -9.08 9.00 -11.40
CA LEU A 151 -9.52 8.90 -12.80
C LEU A 151 -9.73 10.29 -13.43
N LYS A 152 -10.40 11.22 -12.74
CA LYS A 152 -10.57 12.59 -13.24
C LYS A 152 -9.23 13.28 -13.51
N ASN A 153 -8.25 13.06 -12.65
CA ASN A 153 -6.91 13.60 -12.86
C ASN A 153 -6.22 12.94 -14.07
N SER A 154 -6.37 11.63 -14.26
CA SER A 154 -5.89 10.93 -15.46
C SER A 154 -6.54 11.46 -16.73
N LEU A 155 -7.87 11.63 -16.74
CA LEU A 155 -8.62 12.22 -17.86
C LEU A 155 -8.13 13.63 -18.19
N SER A 156 -7.87 14.45 -17.16
CA SER A 156 -7.31 15.79 -17.34
C SER A 156 -5.90 15.76 -17.94
N ARG A 157 -5.03 14.83 -17.52
CA ARG A 157 -3.68 14.68 -18.09
C ARG A 157 -3.71 14.18 -19.53
N LEU A 158 -4.61 13.25 -19.84
CA LEU A 158 -4.83 12.72 -21.19
C LEU A 158 -5.52 13.73 -22.11
N GLY A 159 -6.21 14.74 -21.56
CA GLY A 159 -7.07 15.62 -22.36
C GLY A 159 -8.26 14.88 -22.97
N LEU A 160 -8.74 13.83 -22.32
CA LEU A 160 -9.83 12.97 -22.81
C LEU A 160 -11.04 13.02 -21.87
N PRO A 161 -12.28 12.98 -22.40
CA PRO A 161 -13.49 12.95 -21.58
C PRO A 161 -13.74 11.58 -20.92
N SER A 162 -13.20 10.52 -21.53
CA SER A 162 -13.30 9.13 -21.06
C SER A 162 -12.11 8.31 -21.57
N VAL A 163 -11.84 7.16 -20.94
CA VAL A 163 -10.87 6.16 -21.43
C VAL A 163 -11.54 4.83 -21.73
N GLU A 164 -10.94 4.04 -22.62
CA GLU A 164 -11.48 2.72 -22.99
C GLU A 164 -11.38 1.72 -21.84
N LEU A 165 -10.27 1.70 -21.10
CA LEU A 165 -10.07 0.77 -19.98
C LEU A 165 -9.46 1.48 -18.76
N TYR A 166 -10.06 1.29 -17.59
CA TYR A 166 -9.48 1.77 -16.33
C TYR A 166 -9.27 0.64 -15.34
N GLN A 167 -8.05 0.51 -14.80
CA GLN A 167 -7.64 -0.65 -14.02
C GLN A 167 -7.17 -0.27 -12.63
N ILE A 168 -7.40 -1.14 -11.63
CA ILE A 168 -6.68 -1.04 -10.36
C ILE A 168 -5.26 -1.59 -10.54
N HIS A 169 -4.22 -0.77 -10.33
CA HIS A 169 -2.82 -1.10 -10.70
C HIS A 169 -2.20 -2.21 -9.82
N TRP A 170 -2.59 -2.30 -8.54
CA TRP A 170 -2.24 -3.39 -7.63
C TRP A 170 -3.32 -3.55 -6.56
N PRO A 171 -3.42 -4.70 -5.88
CA PRO A 171 -4.33 -4.84 -4.75
C PRO A 171 -4.03 -3.80 -3.64
N GLY A 172 -5.07 -3.19 -3.10
CA GLY A 172 -4.98 -2.31 -1.94
C GLY A 172 -4.49 -3.04 -0.68
N ILE A 173 -3.67 -2.36 0.12
CA ILE A 173 -3.16 -2.87 1.40
C ILE A 173 -4.30 -3.00 2.42
N TRP A 174 -5.28 -2.10 2.37
CA TRP A 174 -6.40 -1.98 3.31
C TRP A 174 -7.70 -2.67 2.87
N GLY A 175 -7.67 -3.40 1.76
CA GLY A 175 -8.85 -3.99 1.12
C GLY A 175 -9.14 -3.38 -0.27
N ASN A 176 -9.95 -4.10 -1.06
CA ASN A 176 -10.22 -3.75 -2.46
C ASN A 176 -11.68 -3.37 -2.72
N ASP A 177 -12.60 -3.71 -1.82
CA ASP A 177 -14.05 -3.62 -2.08
C ASP A 177 -14.47 -2.20 -2.45
N GLY A 178 -13.95 -1.19 -1.72
CA GLY A 178 -14.19 0.20 -2.06
C GLY A 178 -13.62 0.61 -3.41
N TYR A 179 -12.50 0.03 -3.86
CA TYR A 179 -11.94 0.33 -5.19
C TYR A 179 -12.75 -0.29 -6.32
N ILE A 180 -13.24 -1.52 -6.12
CA ILE A 180 -14.12 -2.19 -7.09
C ILE A 180 -15.45 -1.44 -7.21
N ASP A 181 -16.00 -0.92 -6.11
CA ASP A 181 -17.15 -0.01 -6.18
C ASP A 181 -16.83 1.26 -6.97
N GLY A 182 -15.65 1.86 -6.76
CA GLY A 182 -15.21 3.04 -7.50
C GLY A 182 -15.05 2.79 -9.01
N LEU A 183 -14.63 1.59 -9.41
CA LEU A 183 -14.63 1.18 -10.83
C LEU A 183 -16.04 1.14 -11.40
N GLY A 184 -16.99 0.53 -10.68
CA GLY A 184 -18.38 0.51 -11.14
C GLY A 184 -18.99 1.93 -11.22
N ASP A 185 -18.65 2.81 -10.26
CA ASP A 185 -19.08 4.21 -10.31
C ASP A 185 -18.51 4.95 -11.52
N ALA A 186 -17.29 4.61 -11.95
CA ALA A 186 -16.67 5.20 -13.13
C ALA A 186 -17.40 4.80 -14.42
N VAL A 187 -17.84 3.55 -14.53
CA VAL A 187 -18.64 3.04 -15.67
C VAL A 187 -20.00 3.73 -15.73
N GLU A 188 -20.73 3.75 -14.61
CA GLU A 188 -22.06 4.36 -14.54
C GLU A 188 -22.05 5.87 -14.82
N LYS A 189 -20.93 6.54 -14.52
CA LYS A 189 -20.72 7.96 -14.84
C LYS A 189 -20.26 8.20 -16.28
N GLY A 190 -20.08 7.15 -17.09
CA GLY A 190 -19.61 7.25 -18.48
C GLY A 190 -18.16 7.71 -18.61
N LEU A 191 -17.36 7.63 -17.53
CA LEU A 191 -15.95 8.06 -17.54
C LEU A 191 -15.03 6.99 -18.14
N VAL A 192 -15.48 5.73 -18.20
CA VAL A 192 -14.73 4.59 -18.72
C VAL A 192 -15.67 3.65 -19.48
N LYS A 193 -15.18 2.98 -20.54
CA LYS A 193 -15.95 1.97 -21.28
C LYS A 193 -15.85 0.58 -20.66
N ALA A 194 -14.69 0.23 -20.12
CA ALA A 194 -14.42 -1.04 -19.48
C ALA A 194 -13.55 -0.84 -18.22
N VAL A 195 -13.60 -1.81 -17.31
CA VAL A 195 -12.81 -1.80 -16.07
C VAL A 195 -12.03 -3.09 -15.88
N GLY A 196 -10.87 -2.99 -15.27
CA GLY A 196 -9.99 -4.12 -15.02
C GLY A 196 -9.26 -4.03 -13.69
N VAL A 197 -8.46 -5.05 -13.41
CA VAL A 197 -7.56 -5.10 -12.25
C VAL A 197 -6.17 -5.52 -12.71
N SER A 198 -5.18 -5.36 -11.85
CA SER A 198 -3.81 -5.76 -12.13
C SER A 198 -3.21 -6.42 -10.89
N ASN A 199 -2.49 -7.52 -11.11
CA ASN A 199 -1.86 -8.31 -10.05
C ASN A 199 -2.85 -8.91 -9.02
N TYR A 200 -4.08 -9.23 -9.45
CA TYR A 200 -5.04 -9.92 -8.60
C TYR A 200 -4.82 -11.44 -8.66
N ASN A 201 -4.82 -12.09 -7.50
CA ASN A 201 -4.86 -13.55 -7.41
C ASN A 201 -6.28 -14.08 -7.66
N GLU A 202 -6.42 -15.40 -7.80
CA GLU A 202 -7.71 -16.07 -8.06
C GLU A 202 -8.83 -15.58 -7.12
N LYS A 203 -8.60 -15.64 -5.80
CA LYS A 203 -9.62 -15.28 -4.80
C LYS A 203 -10.08 -13.83 -4.94
N ARG A 204 -9.15 -12.90 -5.16
CA ARG A 204 -9.48 -11.48 -5.35
C ARG A 204 -10.17 -11.23 -6.69
N LEU A 205 -9.74 -11.92 -7.75
CA LEU A 205 -10.32 -11.82 -9.07
C LEU A 205 -11.79 -12.27 -9.07
N ARG A 206 -12.08 -13.44 -8.51
CA ARG A 206 -13.46 -13.96 -8.34
C ARG A 206 -14.31 -12.99 -7.51
N LYS A 207 -13.76 -12.45 -6.42
CA LYS A 207 -14.46 -11.47 -5.58
C LYS A 207 -14.81 -10.20 -6.36
N ALA A 208 -13.87 -9.63 -7.11
CA ALA A 208 -14.08 -8.44 -7.92
C ALA A 208 -15.14 -8.66 -9.00
N CYS A 209 -15.09 -9.80 -9.70
CA CYS A 209 -16.10 -10.18 -10.69
C CYS A 209 -17.49 -10.28 -10.05
N ASN A 210 -17.62 -10.98 -8.92
CA ASN A 210 -18.89 -11.13 -8.22
C ASN A 210 -19.45 -9.77 -7.74
N GLN A 211 -18.59 -8.83 -7.36
CA GLN A 211 -19.01 -7.51 -6.91
C GLN A 211 -19.52 -6.65 -8.07
N LEU A 212 -18.80 -6.58 -9.20
CA LEU A 212 -19.23 -5.83 -10.38
C LEU A 212 -20.44 -6.47 -11.08
N LYS A 213 -20.55 -7.81 -11.06
CA LYS A 213 -21.70 -8.54 -11.60
C LYS A 213 -23.03 -8.12 -10.96
N LYS A 214 -23.02 -7.73 -9.68
CA LYS A 214 -24.21 -7.19 -8.99
C LYS A 214 -24.74 -5.89 -9.62
N ARG A 215 -23.91 -5.19 -10.40
CA ARG A 215 -24.23 -3.95 -11.12
C ARG A 215 -24.38 -4.18 -12.63
N GLY A 216 -24.34 -5.42 -13.10
CA GLY A 216 -24.35 -5.74 -14.53
C GLY A 216 -23.07 -5.34 -15.26
N ILE A 217 -21.97 -5.07 -14.55
CA ILE A 217 -20.71 -4.62 -15.13
C ILE A 217 -19.74 -5.81 -15.22
N PRO A 218 -19.26 -6.20 -16.41
CA PRO A 218 -18.24 -7.23 -16.54
C PRO A 218 -16.86 -6.69 -16.16
N LEU A 219 -16.05 -7.50 -15.48
CA LEU A 219 -14.63 -7.22 -15.32
C LEU A 219 -13.91 -7.62 -16.61
N ALA A 220 -13.28 -6.66 -17.29
CA ALA A 220 -12.73 -6.88 -18.63
C ALA A 220 -11.34 -7.51 -18.61
N SER A 221 -10.48 -7.13 -17.65
CA SER A 221 -9.09 -7.58 -17.63
C SER A 221 -8.52 -7.86 -16.24
N ASN A 222 -7.52 -8.75 -16.21
CA ASN A 222 -6.54 -8.86 -15.14
C ASN A 222 -5.13 -8.76 -15.75
N GLN A 223 -4.45 -7.65 -15.51
CA GLN A 223 -3.10 -7.41 -16.03
C GLN A 223 -2.04 -8.01 -15.08
N VAL A 224 -1.22 -8.95 -15.57
CA VAL A 224 -0.25 -9.70 -14.74
C VAL A 224 1.07 -9.94 -15.49
N ASN A 225 2.14 -10.24 -14.75
CA ASN A 225 3.40 -10.69 -15.35
C ASN A 225 3.16 -12.07 -15.95
N TYR A 226 3.36 -12.20 -17.26
CA TYR A 226 3.22 -13.47 -17.95
C TYR A 226 4.11 -13.47 -19.20
N SER A 227 4.93 -14.50 -19.32
CA SER A 227 5.81 -14.71 -20.46
C SER A 227 6.13 -16.19 -20.60
N LEU A 228 6.79 -16.57 -21.69
CA LEU A 228 7.16 -17.97 -21.94
C LEU A 228 7.95 -18.60 -20.76
N ILE A 229 8.79 -17.81 -20.09
CA ILE A 229 9.62 -18.26 -18.94
C ILE A 229 9.08 -17.82 -17.58
N TYR A 230 7.97 -17.10 -17.53
CA TYR A 230 7.27 -16.77 -16.28
C TYR A 230 5.81 -17.18 -16.39
N ARG A 231 5.52 -18.41 -15.97
CA ARG A 231 4.20 -19.05 -16.12
C ARG A 231 3.46 -19.25 -14.80
N ALA A 232 3.85 -18.53 -13.74
CA ALA A 232 3.18 -18.58 -12.44
C ALA A 232 1.65 -18.38 -12.50
N PRO A 233 1.08 -17.51 -13.39
CA PRO A 233 -0.38 -17.43 -13.55
C PRO A 233 -1.06 -18.75 -13.94
N GLU A 234 -0.37 -19.65 -14.64
CA GLU A 234 -0.90 -20.98 -15.01
C GLU A 234 -0.96 -21.93 -13.81
N GLU A 235 -0.05 -21.78 -12.85
CA GLU A 235 0.12 -22.69 -11.71
C GLU A 235 -0.66 -22.26 -10.48
N ASN A 236 -0.86 -20.95 -10.29
CA ASN A 236 -1.48 -20.38 -9.09
C ASN A 236 -3.00 -20.12 -9.23
N GLY A 237 -3.62 -20.66 -10.28
CA GLY A 237 -5.06 -20.54 -10.54
C GLY A 237 -5.52 -19.23 -11.21
N VAL A 238 -4.65 -18.24 -11.40
CA VAL A 238 -5.04 -16.95 -12.00
C VAL A 238 -5.49 -17.09 -13.45
N LYS A 239 -4.73 -17.82 -14.28
CA LYS A 239 -5.07 -18.04 -15.69
C LYS A 239 -6.38 -18.81 -15.83
N ALA A 240 -6.52 -19.91 -15.09
CA ALA A 240 -7.74 -20.70 -15.07
C ALA A 240 -8.97 -19.86 -14.65
N ALA A 241 -8.83 -19.02 -13.62
CA ALA A 241 -9.89 -18.13 -13.19
C ALA A 241 -10.22 -17.04 -14.24
N CYS A 242 -9.22 -16.50 -14.94
CA CYS A 242 -9.45 -15.57 -16.05
C CYS A 242 -10.28 -16.22 -17.17
N ASP A 243 -9.93 -17.45 -17.56
CA ASP A 243 -10.63 -18.20 -18.61
C ASP A 243 -12.07 -18.52 -18.20
N GLU A 244 -12.27 -19.06 -16.99
CA GLU A 244 -13.59 -19.41 -16.45
C GLU A 244 -14.52 -18.18 -16.32
N LEU A 245 -13.98 -17.03 -15.89
CA LEU A 245 -14.74 -15.82 -15.64
C LEU A 245 -14.92 -14.94 -16.90
N GLY A 246 -14.30 -15.31 -18.03
CA GLY A 246 -14.29 -14.48 -19.24
C GLY A 246 -13.56 -13.15 -19.06
N VAL A 247 -12.47 -13.12 -18.28
CA VAL A 247 -11.63 -11.94 -18.02
C VAL A 247 -10.36 -12.05 -18.84
N THR A 248 -10.02 -11.08 -19.69
CA THR A 248 -8.77 -11.15 -20.48
C THR A 248 -7.53 -10.96 -19.62
N LEU A 249 -6.58 -11.88 -19.75
CA LEU A 249 -5.27 -11.75 -19.11
C LEU A 249 -4.38 -10.84 -19.97
N ILE A 250 -4.11 -9.62 -19.48
CA ILE A 250 -3.17 -8.72 -20.15
C ILE A 250 -1.76 -9.03 -19.64
N ALA A 251 -0.88 -9.50 -20.51
CA ALA A 251 0.47 -9.95 -20.16
C ALA A 251 1.49 -8.79 -20.26
N TYR A 252 1.95 -8.29 -19.11
CA TYR A 252 3.09 -7.37 -19.08
C TYR A 252 4.42 -8.13 -18.95
N SER A 253 5.51 -7.44 -19.32
CA SER A 253 6.85 -8.03 -19.46
C SER A 253 6.90 -9.26 -20.38
N PRO A 254 6.20 -9.27 -21.54
CA PRO A 254 6.09 -10.46 -22.39
C PRO A 254 7.44 -10.99 -22.90
N MET A 255 8.44 -10.11 -23.01
CA MET A 255 9.80 -10.44 -23.47
C MET A 255 10.78 -10.74 -22.31
N ALA A 256 10.29 -10.90 -21.09
CA ALA A 256 11.09 -11.10 -19.88
C ALA A 256 12.28 -10.11 -19.76
N GLN A 257 11.97 -8.82 -19.81
CA GLN A 257 12.96 -7.72 -19.75
C GLN A 257 14.03 -7.77 -20.85
N GLY A 258 13.68 -8.32 -22.00
CA GLY A 258 14.51 -8.39 -23.20
C GLY A 258 15.34 -9.66 -23.33
N VAL A 259 15.23 -10.61 -22.39
CA VAL A 259 15.92 -11.91 -22.48
C VAL A 259 15.40 -12.77 -23.61
N LEU A 260 14.08 -12.72 -23.85
CA LEU A 260 13.46 -13.50 -24.92
C LEU A 260 13.67 -12.91 -26.33
N THR A 261 14.38 -11.77 -26.48
CA THR A 261 14.70 -11.22 -27.81
C THR A 261 15.92 -11.87 -28.45
N GLY A 262 16.63 -12.76 -27.73
CA GLY A 262 17.85 -13.41 -28.22
C GLY A 262 19.11 -12.56 -28.20
N LYS A 263 19.08 -11.35 -27.61
CA LYS A 263 20.24 -10.45 -27.54
C LYS A 263 21.25 -10.78 -26.43
N TYR A 264 20.84 -11.57 -25.45
CA TYR A 264 21.67 -11.99 -24.32
C TYR A 264 22.05 -13.45 -24.47
N THR A 265 23.27 -13.79 -24.04
CA THR A 265 23.80 -15.16 -24.04
C THR A 265 24.56 -15.40 -22.73
N ALA A 266 24.93 -16.64 -22.41
CA ALA A 266 25.76 -16.92 -21.23
C ALA A 266 27.10 -16.13 -21.24
N LYS A 267 27.62 -15.81 -22.43
CA LYS A 267 28.84 -14.98 -22.63
C LYS A 267 28.56 -13.47 -22.60
N ASN A 268 27.31 -13.05 -22.74
CA ASN A 268 26.88 -11.66 -22.72
C ASN A 268 25.58 -11.51 -21.91
N PRO A 269 25.63 -11.70 -20.57
CA PRO A 269 24.46 -11.56 -19.72
C PRO A 269 24.02 -10.10 -19.60
N PRO A 270 22.75 -9.82 -19.25
CA PRO A 270 22.29 -8.47 -19.01
C PRO A 270 23.02 -7.82 -17.83
N SER A 271 23.31 -6.53 -17.94
CA SER A 271 23.93 -5.75 -16.87
C SER A 271 22.92 -5.32 -15.78
N GLY A 272 23.46 -4.87 -14.64
CA GLY A 272 22.68 -4.31 -13.53
C GLY A 272 21.87 -5.36 -12.76
N PRO A 273 20.75 -4.95 -12.12
CA PRO A 273 19.90 -5.87 -11.34
C PRO A 273 19.39 -7.08 -12.13
N ARG A 274 19.25 -6.96 -13.45
CA ARG A 274 18.82 -8.06 -14.33
C ARG A 274 19.84 -9.19 -14.40
N GLY A 275 21.13 -8.89 -14.32
CA GLY A 275 22.20 -9.91 -14.29
C GLY A 275 22.16 -10.81 -13.05
N LYS A 276 21.48 -10.38 -11.98
CA LYS A 276 21.25 -11.21 -10.78
C LYS A 276 20.14 -12.25 -10.97
N ILE A 277 19.24 -12.03 -11.92
CA ILE A 277 18.12 -12.93 -12.24
C ILE A 277 18.52 -13.84 -13.41
N TYR A 278 19.13 -13.26 -14.44
CA TYR A 278 19.55 -13.96 -15.65
C TYR A 278 21.06 -14.18 -15.65
N THR A 279 21.50 -15.05 -14.75
CA THR A 279 22.91 -15.44 -14.64
C THR A 279 23.36 -16.24 -15.87
N PRO A 280 24.67 -16.37 -16.12
CA PRO A 280 25.17 -17.24 -17.19
C PRO A 280 24.59 -18.65 -17.13
N GLU A 281 24.43 -19.23 -15.94
CA GLU A 281 23.86 -20.57 -15.74
C GLU A 281 22.40 -20.64 -16.21
N VAL A 282 21.59 -19.64 -15.85
CA VAL A 282 20.20 -19.54 -16.29
C VAL A 282 20.12 -19.37 -17.81
N LEU A 283 20.98 -18.53 -18.39
CA LEU A 283 20.99 -18.31 -19.84
C LEU A 283 21.40 -19.58 -20.60
N THR A 284 22.36 -20.36 -20.09
CA THR A 284 22.73 -21.66 -20.66
C THR A 284 21.56 -22.64 -20.65
N GLN A 285 20.78 -22.69 -19.56
CA GLN A 285 19.57 -23.54 -19.50
C GLN A 285 18.50 -23.13 -20.52
N LEU A 286 18.46 -21.85 -20.90
CA LEU A 286 17.51 -21.31 -21.88
C LEU A 286 17.98 -21.48 -23.34
N GLU A 287 19.23 -21.84 -23.61
CA GLU A 287 19.78 -21.98 -24.97
C GLU A 287 18.98 -22.92 -25.88
N PRO A 288 18.52 -24.11 -25.43
CA PRO A 288 17.70 -24.99 -26.27
C PRO A 288 16.40 -24.32 -26.71
N MET A 289 15.77 -23.55 -25.81
CA MET A 289 14.57 -22.77 -26.11
C MET A 289 14.87 -21.65 -27.11
N PHE A 290 15.98 -20.92 -26.97
CA PHE A 290 16.37 -19.87 -27.91
C PHE A 290 16.67 -20.41 -29.30
N SER A 291 17.38 -21.54 -29.40
CA SER A 291 17.63 -22.24 -30.67
C SER A 291 16.31 -22.60 -31.32
N ARG A 292 15.38 -23.16 -30.56
CA ARG A 292 14.07 -23.54 -31.09
C ARG A 292 13.24 -22.36 -31.56
N ILE A 293 13.22 -21.26 -30.80
CA ILE A 293 12.57 -20.00 -31.20
C ILE A 293 13.15 -19.49 -32.53
N LYS A 294 14.48 -19.58 -32.71
CA LYS A 294 15.15 -19.14 -33.94
C LYS A 294 14.81 -20.01 -35.15
N GLU A 295 14.73 -21.33 -34.97
CA GLU A 295 14.31 -22.26 -36.03
C GLU A 295 12.87 -21.99 -36.48
N ILE A 296 11.95 -21.80 -35.52
CA ILE A 296 10.56 -21.41 -35.81
C ILE A 296 10.54 -20.06 -36.55
N GLY A 297 11.36 -19.10 -36.09
CA GLY A 297 11.52 -17.82 -36.78
C GLY A 297 11.97 -17.99 -38.24
N GLN A 298 12.99 -18.80 -38.50
CA GLN A 298 13.45 -19.10 -39.86
C GLN A 298 12.36 -19.76 -40.71
N LYS A 299 11.60 -20.69 -40.14
CA LYS A 299 10.48 -21.37 -40.82
C LYS A 299 9.43 -20.39 -41.32
N TYR A 300 9.08 -19.38 -40.54
CA TYR A 300 8.01 -18.41 -40.89
C TYR A 300 8.52 -17.08 -41.44
N GLY A 301 9.84 -16.89 -41.56
CA GLY A 301 10.44 -15.59 -41.93
C GLY A 301 10.21 -14.52 -40.87
N LYS A 302 10.28 -14.90 -39.59
CA LYS A 302 9.97 -14.09 -38.41
C LYS A 302 11.16 -14.00 -37.47
N THR A 303 11.21 -12.94 -36.67
CA THR A 303 12.25 -12.77 -35.65
C THR A 303 11.91 -13.53 -34.36
N SER A 304 12.90 -13.73 -33.48
CA SER A 304 12.66 -14.31 -32.15
C SER A 304 11.64 -13.50 -31.34
N THR A 305 11.68 -12.17 -31.43
CA THR A 305 10.73 -11.28 -30.77
C THR A 305 9.30 -11.55 -31.26
N GLN A 306 9.12 -11.67 -32.58
CA GLN A 306 7.83 -11.92 -33.20
C GLN A 306 7.28 -13.30 -32.81
N VAL A 307 8.13 -14.34 -32.76
CA VAL A 307 7.76 -15.69 -32.32
C VAL A 307 7.29 -15.69 -30.86
N VAL A 308 8.01 -15.00 -29.97
CA VAL A 308 7.68 -14.94 -28.53
C VAL A 308 6.37 -14.19 -28.28
N LEU A 309 6.14 -13.08 -28.98
CA LEU A 309 4.87 -12.35 -28.90
C LEU A 309 3.72 -13.17 -29.50
N ASN A 310 3.96 -13.85 -30.62
CA ASN A 310 2.97 -14.72 -31.25
C ASN A 310 2.58 -15.89 -30.33
N TRP A 311 3.53 -16.46 -29.58
CA TRP A 311 3.23 -17.50 -28.57
C TRP A 311 2.22 -17.03 -27.54
N LEU A 312 2.34 -15.79 -27.04
CA LEU A 312 1.35 -15.20 -26.12
C LEU A 312 0.01 -14.95 -26.79
N VAL A 313 0.01 -14.43 -28.02
CA VAL A 313 -1.20 -14.19 -28.83
C VAL A 313 -1.94 -15.49 -29.16
N CYS A 314 -1.23 -16.63 -29.22
CA CYS A 314 -1.84 -17.95 -29.42
C CYS A 314 -2.46 -18.53 -28.15
N GLN A 315 -2.18 -17.97 -26.96
CA GLN A 315 -2.82 -18.45 -25.74
C GLN A 315 -4.27 -17.96 -25.69
N GLU A 316 -5.17 -18.83 -25.22
CA GLU A 316 -6.57 -18.47 -25.04
C GLU A 316 -6.69 -17.28 -24.09
N ASN A 317 -7.42 -16.24 -24.53
CA ASN A 317 -7.78 -15.07 -23.71
C ASN A 317 -6.58 -14.31 -23.09
N VAL A 318 -5.46 -14.25 -23.82
CA VAL A 318 -4.25 -13.50 -23.45
C VAL A 318 -3.96 -12.37 -24.45
N LEU A 319 -3.58 -11.20 -23.94
CA LEU A 319 -3.16 -10.04 -24.74
C LEU A 319 -1.81 -9.50 -24.22
N PRO A 320 -0.69 -9.62 -24.96
CA PRO A 320 0.58 -9.05 -24.57
C PRO A 320 0.69 -7.53 -24.83
N ILE A 321 1.37 -6.82 -23.92
CA ILE A 321 1.65 -5.38 -24.03
C ILE A 321 3.17 -5.08 -23.97
N PRO A 322 3.97 -5.41 -25.00
CA PRO A 322 5.38 -5.05 -25.05
C PRO A 322 5.57 -3.51 -25.05
N GLY A 323 6.69 -3.04 -24.48
CA GLY A 323 7.03 -1.62 -24.50
C GLY A 323 7.90 -1.26 -25.70
N ALA A 324 7.44 -0.31 -26.54
CA ALA A 324 8.17 0.19 -27.69
C ALA A 324 8.75 1.58 -27.39
N LYS A 325 10.04 1.79 -27.63
CA LYS A 325 10.72 3.09 -27.48
C LYS A 325 11.00 3.78 -28.82
N THR A 326 10.97 3.03 -29.92
CA THR A 326 11.23 3.53 -31.27
C THR A 326 10.22 2.97 -32.26
N ALA A 327 10.11 3.59 -33.43
CA ALA A 327 9.26 3.13 -34.53
C ALA A 327 9.64 1.71 -34.99
N GLU A 328 10.94 1.39 -35.06
CA GLU A 328 11.41 0.06 -35.47
C GLU A 328 10.95 -1.03 -34.51
N GLN A 329 10.91 -0.73 -33.19
CA GLN A 329 10.37 -1.66 -32.21
C GLN A 329 8.86 -1.85 -32.35
N ALA A 330 8.12 -0.78 -32.66
CA ALA A 330 6.69 -0.87 -32.94
C ALA A 330 6.41 -1.74 -34.18
N THR A 331 7.15 -1.53 -35.28
CA THR A 331 7.09 -2.37 -36.49
C THR A 331 7.44 -3.83 -36.18
N GLU A 332 8.49 -4.06 -35.39
CA GLU A 332 8.89 -5.40 -34.97
C GLU A 332 7.79 -6.13 -34.20
N PHE A 333 7.07 -5.44 -33.31
CA PHE A 333 5.96 -6.03 -32.55
C PHE A 333 4.74 -6.30 -33.43
N ALA A 334 4.42 -5.42 -34.37
CA ALA A 334 3.35 -5.63 -35.33
C ALA A 334 3.60 -6.86 -36.22
N GLY A 335 4.86 -7.19 -36.53
CA GLY A 335 5.24 -8.40 -37.26
C GLY A 335 4.84 -9.72 -36.58
N ALA A 336 4.47 -9.68 -35.29
CA ALA A 336 3.91 -10.81 -34.56
C ALA A 336 2.44 -11.11 -34.89
N LEU A 337 1.73 -10.21 -35.58
CA LEU A 337 0.34 -10.36 -36.00
C LEU A 337 0.24 -10.94 -37.43
N GLY A 338 -0.95 -11.43 -37.81
CA GLY A 338 -1.23 -11.96 -39.16
C GLY A 338 -0.72 -13.37 -39.46
N TRP A 339 -0.19 -14.10 -38.46
CA TRP A 339 0.22 -15.51 -38.55
C TRP A 339 0.10 -16.19 -37.18
N ARG A 340 0.22 -17.51 -37.08
CA ARG A 340 0.10 -18.26 -35.81
C ARG A 340 1.06 -19.45 -35.76
N LEU A 341 1.59 -19.70 -34.56
CA LEU A 341 2.31 -20.94 -34.24
C LEU A 341 1.37 -22.14 -34.27
N THR A 342 1.91 -23.32 -34.56
CA THR A 342 1.15 -24.58 -34.43
C THR A 342 1.04 -25.01 -32.96
N ASN A 343 0.05 -25.86 -32.65
CA ASN A 343 -0.11 -26.43 -31.31
C ASN A 343 1.15 -27.20 -30.85
N ASP A 344 1.82 -27.90 -31.77
CA ASP A 344 3.05 -28.63 -31.49
C ASP A 344 4.20 -27.66 -31.14
N GLU A 345 4.35 -26.56 -31.89
CA GLU A 345 5.36 -25.53 -31.62
C GLU A 345 5.10 -24.85 -30.26
N ILE A 346 3.84 -24.57 -29.92
CA ILE A 346 3.44 -24.02 -28.63
C ILE A 346 3.81 -24.99 -27.49
N ALA A 347 3.48 -26.27 -27.64
CA ALA A 347 3.73 -27.31 -26.65
C ALA A 347 5.23 -27.56 -26.44
N GLU A 348 6.01 -27.54 -27.52
CA GLU A 348 7.46 -27.72 -27.49
C GLU A 348 8.15 -26.56 -26.75
N LEU A 349 7.82 -25.31 -27.10
CA LEU A 349 8.35 -24.13 -26.42
C LEU A 349 7.98 -24.13 -24.92
N ARG A 350 6.75 -24.56 -24.58
CA ARG A 350 6.30 -24.69 -23.19
C ARG A 350 7.12 -25.73 -22.42
N SER A 351 7.41 -26.88 -23.03
CA SER A 351 8.23 -27.95 -22.45
C SER A 351 9.67 -27.49 -22.23
N LEU A 352 10.26 -26.79 -23.20
CA LEU A 352 11.62 -26.24 -23.08
C LEU A 352 11.71 -25.19 -21.97
N ALA A 353 10.74 -24.28 -21.90
CA ALA A 353 10.70 -23.26 -20.85
C ALA A 353 10.53 -23.86 -19.45
N ALA A 354 9.77 -24.96 -19.30
CA ALA A 354 9.57 -25.65 -18.02
C ALA A 354 10.88 -26.26 -17.45
N LYS A 355 11.84 -26.58 -18.32
CA LYS A 355 13.12 -27.19 -17.90
C LYS A 355 14.10 -26.17 -17.34
N ALA A 356 13.93 -24.88 -17.64
CA ALA A 356 14.79 -23.82 -17.13
C ALA A 356 14.30 -23.36 -15.75
N LYS A 357 15.16 -23.49 -14.72
CA LYS A 357 14.85 -22.98 -13.37
C LYS A 357 15.18 -21.49 -13.30
N VAL A 358 14.23 -20.64 -13.69
CA VAL A 358 14.38 -19.18 -13.54
C VAL A 358 13.77 -18.72 -12.22
N GLU A 359 14.54 -18.80 -11.15
CA GLU A 359 14.14 -18.30 -9.83
C GLU A 359 14.31 -16.76 -9.74
N GLY A 360 13.45 -16.09 -8.97
CA GLY A 360 13.54 -14.64 -8.74
C GLY A 360 12.76 -13.75 -9.73
N LEU A 361 12.17 -14.33 -10.78
CA LEU A 361 11.12 -13.65 -11.53
C LEU A 361 9.90 -13.50 -10.62
N THR A 362 9.54 -12.27 -10.29
CA THR A 362 8.34 -11.97 -9.51
C THR A 362 7.40 -11.08 -10.31
N CYS A 363 6.12 -11.06 -9.96
CA CYS A 363 5.25 -9.97 -10.40
C CYS A 363 5.91 -8.63 -10.06
N LEU A 364 5.70 -7.61 -10.89
CA LEU A 364 5.97 -6.21 -10.51
C LEU A 364 5.07 -5.90 -9.30
N ARG A 365 5.59 -6.20 -8.11
CA ARG A 365 5.22 -5.58 -6.85
C ARG A 365 5.43 -4.07 -7.05
N PRO A 366 4.65 -3.18 -6.40
CA PRO A 366 4.82 -1.74 -6.55
C PRO A 366 6.32 -1.44 -6.49
N PRO A 367 6.92 -0.87 -7.56
CA PRO A 367 8.36 -0.88 -7.68
C PRO A 367 8.96 -0.28 -6.42
N LEU A 368 9.83 -1.03 -5.76
CA LEU A 368 10.37 -0.64 -4.46
C LEU A 368 10.97 0.77 -4.51
N TRP A 369 11.50 1.17 -5.68
CA TRP A 369 12.04 2.49 -5.96
C TRP A 369 10.99 3.63 -6.03
N ILE A 370 9.75 3.36 -6.48
CA ILE A 370 8.64 4.33 -6.46
C ILE A 370 8.29 4.69 -5.02
N LEU A 371 8.37 3.71 -4.12
CA LEU A 371 8.07 3.90 -2.71
C LEU A 371 9.30 4.40 -1.91
N LEU A 372 10.54 4.08 -2.33
CA LEU A 372 11.81 4.55 -1.74
C LEU A 372 12.15 6.03 -2.04
N ARG A 373 11.61 6.65 -3.10
CA ARG A 373 11.85 8.10 -3.38
C ARG A 373 10.84 9.05 -2.74
N LEU A 374 9.70 8.54 -2.26
CA LEU A 374 8.76 9.31 -1.42
C LEU A 374 9.40 9.75 -0.08
N SER A 375 10.41 9.04 0.41
CA SER A 375 11.20 9.46 1.58
C SER A 375 12.23 10.55 1.25
N GLY A 376 12.71 10.65 0.00
CA GLY A 376 13.74 11.62 -0.40
C GLY A 376 13.21 13.00 -0.78
N GLY A 377 11.99 13.09 -1.32
CA GLY A 377 11.36 14.37 -1.71
C GLY A 377 10.96 15.26 -0.53
N LEU A 378 10.93 14.73 0.69
CA LEU A 378 10.56 15.47 1.90
C LEU A 378 11.62 16.50 2.34
N MET A 379 12.87 16.39 1.88
CA MET A 379 13.96 17.27 2.32
C MET A 379 14.09 18.59 1.53
N ALA A 380 13.53 18.70 0.31
CA ALA A 380 13.86 19.82 -0.60
C ALA A 380 12.85 20.99 -0.63
N MET A 381 11.72 20.91 0.06
CA MET A 381 10.66 21.95 0.01
C MET A 381 10.53 22.79 1.30
N ALA A 382 11.53 22.74 2.19
CA ALA A 382 11.51 23.46 3.48
C ALA A 382 12.06 24.89 3.43
N SER A 383 12.25 25.48 2.24
CA SER A 383 12.86 26.81 2.09
C SER A 383 12.01 27.66 1.15
N LEU A 384 11.51 28.78 1.69
CA LEU A 384 10.81 29.89 1.03
C LEU A 384 9.27 29.87 1.10
N ALA A 385 8.72 30.38 2.20
CA ALA A 385 7.50 31.19 2.19
C ALA A 385 7.52 32.14 3.41
N GLY A 386 7.87 33.40 3.15
CA GLY A 386 7.85 34.47 4.15
C GLY A 386 6.41 34.91 4.48
N CYS A 387 6.20 35.21 5.75
CA CYS A 387 4.96 35.71 6.32
C CYS A 387 4.52 37.05 5.72
N ALA A 388 3.25 37.14 5.34
CA ALA A 388 2.49 38.39 5.34
C ALA A 388 1.11 38.11 5.96
N SER A 389 0.92 38.56 7.20
CA SER A 389 -0.32 38.45 7.97
C SER A 389 -1.27 39.59 7.59
N LEU A 390 -2.51 39.25 7.25
CA LEU A 390 -3.63 40.19 7.19
C LEU A 390 -4.67 39.77 8.23
N SER A 391 -4.81 40.60 9.25
CA SER A 391 -5.78 40.47 10.33
C SER A 391 -7.18 40.85 9.85
N VAL A 392 -8.15 39.97 10.04
CA VAL A 392 -9.58 40.32 9.99
C VAL A 392 -10.22 39.95 11.33
N LEU A 393 -10.61 40.99 12.06
CA LEU A 393 -11.41 40.91 13.28
C LEU A 393 -12.85 40.48 12.93
N HIS A 394 -13.35 39.43 13.59
CA HIS A 394 -14.78 39.21 13.74
C HIS A 394 -15.10 38.89 15.20
N ARG A 395 -15.77 39.85 15.86
CA ARG A 395 -16.44 39.67 17.15
C ARG A 395 -17.80 39.01 16.89
N ARG A 396 -18.16 37.99 17.68
CA ARG A 396 -19.53 37.84 18.21
C ARG A 396 -19.66 36.79 19.32
N ASN A 397 -20.04 37.32 20.48
CA ASN A 397 -20.91 36.82 21.55
C ASN A 397 -20.76 35.38 22.09
N ASP A 398 -20.05 35.31 23.22
CA ASP A 398 -20.19 34.29 24.26
C ASP A 398 -21.59 34.27 24.87
N ARG A 399 -22.19 33.07 24.96
CA ARG A 399 -23.17 32.74 26.00
C ARG A 399 -22.52 31.75 26.97
N ARG A 400 -22.14 32.26 28.14
CA ARG A 400 -21.64 31.47 29.28
C ARG A 400 -22.78 30.65 29.89
N ILE A 401 -22.66 29.33 29.86
CA ILE A 401 -23.34 28.44 30.80
C ILE A 401 -22.34 28.16 31.94
N ARG A 402 -22.71 28.53 33.16
CA ARG A 402 -21.91 28.32 34.37
C ARG A 402 -21.78 26.83 34.66
N ALA A 403 -20.56 26.30 34.59
CA ALA A 403 -20.22 25.01 35.20
C ALA A 403 -20.07 25.21 36.71
N ILE A 404 -20.79 24.40 37.47
CA ILE A 404 -20.64 24.26 38.92
C ILE A 404 -19.31 23.52 39.14
N ALA A 405 -18.36 24.17 39.79
CA ALA A 405 -17.09 23.58 40.18
C ALA A 405 -17.34 22.49 41.23
N SER A 406 -17.08 21.23 40.87
CA SER A 406 -16.97 20.14 41.84
C SER A 406 -15.64 20.26 42.57
N GLU A 407 -15.71 20.12 43.89
CA GLU A 407 -14.62 20.23 44.84
C GLU A 407 -13.51 19.19 44.63
N LYS A 408 -12.34 19.56 45.17
CA LYS A 408 -11.06 18.83 45.24
C LYS A 408 -11.19 17.30 45.18
N ILE A 409 -10.88 16.72 44.02
CA ILE A 409 -10.37 15.35 43.93
C ILE A 409 -8.99 15.36 44.60
N SER A 410 -8.87 14.71 45.75
CA SER A 410 -7.59 14.46 46.40
C SER A 410 -6.65 13.79 45.41
N LYS A 411 -5.39 14.24 45.37
CA LYS A 411 -4.33 13.61 44.57
C LYS A 411 -4.09 12.20 45.13
N ILE A 412 -4.84 11.21 44.67
CA ILE A 412 -4.55 9.81 44.95
C ILE A 412 -3.30 9.47 44.17
N LYS A 413 -2.15 9.51 44.85
CA LYS A 413 -0.91 8.95 44.33
C LYS A 413 -0.96 7.46 44.63
N VAL A 414 -1.48 6.67 43.69
CA VAL A 414 -1.45 5.21 43.82
C VAL A 414 0.02 4.80 43.68
N GLU A 415 0.62 4.24 44.73
CA GLU A 415 1.91 3.56 44.61
C GLU A 415 1.67 2.29 43.78
N GLU A 416 1.92 2.37 42.47
CA GLU A 416 1.62 1.27 41.56
C GLU A 416 2.80 0.30 41.47
N VAL A 417 2.46 -1.00 41.44
CA VAL A 417 3.39 -2.09 41.17
C VAL A 417 3.79 -2.02 39.69
N LYS A 418 5.08 -1.81 39.43
CA LYS A 418 5.64 -2.02 38.09
C LYS A 418 5.91 -3.50 37.88
N ILE A 419 5.74 -3.93 36.64
CA ILE A 419 6.01 -5.30 36.22
C ILE A 419 7.07 -5.30 35.11
N PRO A 420 7.89 -6.36 35.02
CA PRO A 420 8.74 -6.56 33.85
C PRO A 420 7.88 -6.71 32.60
N LEU A 421 8.30 -6.08 31.50
CA LEU A 421 7.67 -6.24 30.20
C LEU A 421 8.26 -7.47 29.50
N GLY A 422 7.49 -8.55 29.50
CA GLY A 422 7.90 -9.87 29.02
C GLY A 422 9.17 -10.36 29.71
N GLY A 423 10.04 -11.04 28.96
CA GLY A 423 11.36 -11.48 29.44
C GLY A 423 12.42 -10.36 29.51
N SER A 424 12.06 -9.09 29.38
CA SER A 424 13.01 -7.96 29.41
C SER A 424 13.17 -7.36 30.81
N GLU A 425 14.24 -6.61 31.03
CA GLU A 425 14.47 -5.87 32.29
C GLU A 425 13.62 -4.59 32.42
N LEU A 426 12.94 -4.18 31.33
CA LEU A 426 12.14 -2.97 31.32
C LEU A 426 10.94 -3.11 32.26
N GLN A 427 10.84 -2.22 33.24
CA GLN A 427 9.72 -2.13 34.17
C GLN A 427 8.69 -1.12 33.68
N VAL A 428 7.42 -1.55 33.57
CA VAL A 428 6.29 -0.69 33.17
C VAL A 428 5.15 -0.79 34.17
N THR A 429 4.29 0.22 34.18
CA THR A 429 3.04 0.20 34.94
C THR A 429 2.06 -0.82 34.35
N THR A 430 1.20 -1.40 35.19
CA THR A 430 0.21 -2.41 34.76
C THR A 430 -0.87 -1.83 33.85
N LEU A 431 -0.95 -0.50 33.78
CA LEU A 431 -1.74 0.28 32.83
C LEU A 431 -0.83 1.27 32.11
N GLY A 432 -1.03 1.46 30.80
CA GLY A 432 -0.37 2.53 30.04
C GLY A 432 -1.37 3.48 29.37
N ILE A 433 -0.87 4.37 28.51
CA ILE A 433 -1.69 5.31 27.73
C ILE A 433 -1.35 5.20 26.25
N GLY A 434 -2.37 4.96 25.43
CA GLY A 434 -2.26 4.98 23.97
C GLY A 434 -2.42 6.41 23.42
N ALA A 435 -1.37 6.98 22.84
CA ALA A 435 -1.33 8.35 22.33
C ALA A 435 -1.87 8.50 20.89
N TRP A 436 -2.72 7.58 20.42
CA TRP A 436 -3.28 7.62 19.06
C TRP A 436 -4.18 8.86 18.84
N SER A 437 -4.87 9.35 19.87
CA SER A 437 -5.70 10.56 19.76
C SER A 437 -4.91 11.88 19.78
N TRP A 438 -3.61 11.84 20.13
CA TRP A 438 -2.79 13.04 20.24
C TRP A 438 -2.22 13.41 18.88
N GLY A 439 -2.67 14.54 18.33
CA GLY A 439 -2.26 15.05 17.02
C GLY A 439 -3.04 14.49 15.84
N ASP A 440 -3.98 13.56 16.08
CA ASP A 440 -4.88 13.03 15.07
C ASP A 440 -5.94 14.08 14.66
N THR A 441 -6.23 14.18 13.36
CA THR A 441 -7.40 14.91 12.84
C THR A 441 -8.44 13.96 12.26
N SER A 442 -8.14 12.70 12.02
CA SER A 442 -8.96 11.85 11.16
C SER A 442 -10.06 11.09 11.91
N PHE A 443 -9.73 10.44 13.01
CA PHE A 443 -10.58 9.42 13.63
C PHE A 443 -11.15 9.88 14.97
N TRP A 444 -10.41 10.67 15.73
CA TRP A 444 -10.74 11.03 17.10
C TRP A 444 -11.14 12.50 17.31
N ASN A 445 -10.83 13.37 16.34
CA ASN A 445 -10.94 14.83 16.49
C ASN A 445 -11.66 15.53 15.32
N ASP A 446 -12.52 14.82 14.59
CA ASP A 446 -13.48 15.40 13.62
C ASP A 446 -12.86 16.40 12.62
N PHE A 447 -11.70 16.07 12.06
CA PHE A 447 -10.93 16.87 11.10
C PHE A 447 -10.35 18.19 11.64
N GLN A 448 -10.25 18.34 12.96
CA GLN A 448 -9.76 19.57 13.58
C GLN A 448 -8.73 19.31 14.69
N TRP A 449 -7.54 19.89 14.55
CA TRP A 449 -6.54 19.98 15.62
C TRP A 449 -6.26 21.45 15.92
N ASP A 450 -6.67 21.90 17.11
CA ASP A 450 -6.59 23.31 17.54
C ASP A 450 -5.79 23.43 18.84
N GLU A 451 -5.56 24.68 19.28
CA GLU A 451 -4.80 24.97 20.51
C GLU A 451 -5.46 24.37 21.76
N ARG A 452 -6.79 24.26 21.80
CA ARG A 452 -7.51 23.66 22.92
C ARG A 452 -7.21 22.15 22.99
N LYS A 453 -7.28 21.43 21.87
CA LYS A 453 -6.97 19.99 21.83
C LYS A 453 -5.50 19.71 22.15
N LEU A 454 -4.59 20.59 21.72
CA LEU A 454 -3.19 20.53 22.12
C LEU A 454 -3.05 20.67 23.65
N LYS A 455 -3.74 21.64 24.25
CA LYS A 455 -3.75 21.85 25.71
C LYS A 455 -4.35 20.65 26.45
N ASP A 456 -5.44 20.07 25.94
CA ASP A 456 -6.10 18.92 26.54
C ASP A 456 -5.20 17.66 26.48
N ALA A 457 -4.55 17.40 25.34
CA ALA A 457 -3.59 16.30 25.21
C ALA A 457 -2.39 16.45 26.16
N LYS A 458 -1.87 17.67 26.30
CA LYS A 458 -0.81 17.98 27.27
C LYS A 458 -1.28 17.80 28.72
N ALA A 459 -2.52 18.19 29.01
CA ALA A 459 -3.12 17.99 30.33
C ALA A 459 -3.31 16.50 30.63
N ALA A 460 -3.72 15.71 29.63
CA ALA A 460 -3.81 14.25 29.71
C ALA A 460 -2.45 13.63 30.04
N PHE A 461 -1.40 13.97 29.27
CA PHE A 461 -0.03 13.50 29.53
C PHE A 461 0.40 13.81 30.97
N ASN A 462 0.21 15.06 31.43
CA ASN A 462 0.61 15.42 32.78
C ASN A 462 -0.18 14.68 33.86
N ALA A 463 -1.49 14.55 33.70
CA ALA A 463 -2.37 13.85 34.63
C ALA A 463 -2.02 12.35 34.71
N SER A 464 -1.69 11.71 33.58
CA SER A 464 -1.22 10.31 33.56
C SER A 464 0.01 10.12 34.44
N ILE A 465 1.04 10.94 34.26
CA ILE A 465 2.26 10.85 35.06
C ILE A 465 1.98 11.20 36.54
N ASP A 466 1.16 12.22 36.81
CA ASP A 466 0.81 12.62 38.19
C ASP A 466 0.04 11.52 38.95
N CYS A 467 -0.77 10.74 38.24
CA CYS A 467 -1.52 9.61 38.79
C CYS A 467 -0.72 8.29 38.81
N GLY A 468 0.53 8.29 38.33
CA GLY A 468 1.40 7.12 38.36
C GLY A 468 1.37 6.24 37.10
N THR A 469 0.54 6.55 36.11
CA THR A 469 0.50 5.84 34.82
C THR A 469 1.62 6.36 33.90
N THR A 470 2.80 5.74 34.00
CA THR A 470 4.03 6.24 33.38
C THR A 470 4.45 5.53 32.09
N PHE A 471 3.69 4.55 31.62
CA PHE A 471 3.92 3.92 30.31
C PHE A 471 3.10 4.57 29.19
N ILE A 472 3.75 5.25 28.24
CA ILE A 472 3.10 5.95 27.12
C ILE A 472 3.45 5.25 25.80
N ASP A 473 2.42 4.83 25.07
CA ASP A 473 2.53 4.16 23.78
C ASP A 473 2.15 5.10 22.63
N THR A 474 3.05 5.28 21.68
CA THR A 474 2.86 6.08 20.47
C THR A 474 3.32 5.33 19.22
N ALA A 475 3.34 5.99 18.07
CA ALA A 475 3.89 5.48 16.82
C ALA A 475 4.20 6.63 15.84
N GLU A 476 5.17 6.42 14.96
CA GLU A 476 5.55 7.42 13.95
C GLU A 476 4.42 7.80 12.97
N VAL A 477 3.42 6.93 12.81
CA VAL A 477 2.29 7.15 11.90
C VAL A 477 1.14 7.92 12.55
N TYR A 478 1.14 8.10 13.87
CA TYR A 478 0.09 8.83 14.57
C TYR A 478 0.22 10.33 14.29
N GLY A 479 -0.85 10.91 13.74
CA GLY A 479 -0.88 12.32 13.34
C GLY A 479 0.10 12.67 12.20
N SER A 480 0.38 11.73 11.29
CA SER A 480 1.32 11.96 10.19
C SER A 480 0.85 13.05 9.20
N LYS A 481 1.82 13.72 8.54
CA LYS A 481 1.62 14.82 7.58
C LYS A 481 0.70 14.49 6.39
N PHE A 482 0.34 13.22 6.19
CA PHE A 482 -0.61 12.78 5.17
C PHE A 482 -2.06 13.14 5.52
N SER A 483 -2.35 13.46 6.79
CA SER A 483 -3.64 13.99 7.22
C SER A 483 -3.56 15.51 7.32
N LEU A 484 -4.36 16.22 6.52
CA LEU A 484 -4.41 17.68 6.54
C LEU A 484 -4.67 18.19 7.98
N GLY A 485 -3.77 19.06 8.47
CA GLY A 485 -3.86 19.67 9.80
C GLY A 485 -3.43 18.79 10.99
N ALA A 486 -3.02 17.53 10.76
CA ALA A 486 -2.53 16.66 11.83
C ALA A 486 -1.13 17.05 12.32
N VAL A 487 -0.85 16.77 13.59
CA VAL A 487 0.47 16.96 14.21
C VAL A 487 0.99 15.61 14.63
N ASN A 488 2.26 15.30 14.37
CA ASN A 488 2.82 14.01 14.72
C ASN A 488 2.84 13.79 16.26
N SER A 489 2.33 12.65 16.72
CA SER A 489 2.21 12.32 18.16
C SER A 489 3.56 12.25 18.87
N GLU A 490 4.60 11.71 18.22
CA GLU A 490 5.96 11.66 18.80
C GLU A 490 6.52 13.07 19.05
N THR A 491 6.32 13.99 18.11
CA THR A 491 6.71 15.40 18.29
C THR A 491 5.96 16.07 19.44
N LEU A 492 4.67 15.79 19.60
CA LEU A 492 3.90 16.30 20.73
C LEU A 492 4.42 15.76 22.05
N ILE A 493 4.61 14.44 22.16
CA ILE A 493 5.11 13.78 23.36
C ILE A 493 6.51 14.31 23.72
N GLY A 494 7.40 14.45 22.75
CA GLY A 494 8.73 15.03 22.97
C GLY A 494 8.67 16.44 23.55
N SER A 495 7.76 17.27 23.03
CA SER A 495 7.52 18.61 23.59
C SER A 495 6.98 18.55 25.03
N PHE A 496 6.05 17.64 25.32
CA PHE A 496 5.47 17.49 26.67
C PHE A 496 6.50 17.01 27.67
N ILE A 497 7.37 16.06 27.28
CA ILE A 497 8.48 15.58 28.10
C ILE A 497 9.42 16.75 28.43
N LYS A 498 9.89 17.48 27.42
CA LYS A 498 10.82 18.60 27.60
C LYS A 498 10.25 19.67 28.54
N GLU A 499 8.98 20.03 28.37
CA GLU A 499 8.32 21.01 29.22
C GLU A 499 8.11 20.51 30.66
N ARG A 500 7.82 19.22 30.84
CA ARG A 500 7.67 18.64 32.17
C ARG A 500 9.01 18.50 32.89
N GLN A 501 10.09 18.20 32.17
CA GLN A 501 11.46 18.13 32.72
C GLN A 501 11.88 19.47 33.32
N GLN A 502 11.43 20.60 32.78
CA GLN A 502 11.66 21.93 33.35
C GLN A 502 11.00 22.14 34.72
N LYS A 503 10.00 21.32 35.07
CA LYS A 503 9.29 21.38 36.37
C LYS A 503 9.91 20.47 37.43
N GLY A 504 10.86 19.62 37.06
CA GLY A 504 11.52 18.68 37.96
C GLY A 504 11.65 17.27 37.37
N PRO A 505 12.38 16.38 38.06
CA PRO A 505 12.54 15.00 37.63
C PRO A 505 11.20 14.26 37.69
N PHE A 506 10.94 13.44 36.68
CA PHE A 506 9.83 12.50 36.64
C PHE A 506 10.25 11.27 35.85
N GLU A 507 9.49 10.20 36.00
CA GLU A 507 9.70 8.97 35.26
C GLU A 507 8.61 8.81 34.20
N VAL A 508 9.03 8.39 33.01
CA VAL A 508 8.15 7.99 31.92
C VAL A 508 8.86 6.93 31.08
N ALA A 509 8.15 5.87 30.74
CA ALA A 509 8.58 4.86 29.79
C ALA A 509 7.86 5.09 28.46
N ILE A 510 8.62 5.29 27.38
CA ILE A 510 8.08 5.57 26.05
C ILE A 510 8.18 4.33 25.17
N ALA A 511 7.03 3.89 24.66
CA ALA A 511 6.94 2.93 23.58
C ALA A 511 6.64 3.65 22.26
N THR A 512 7.40 3.36 21.20
CA THR A 512 7.04 3.75 19.83
C THR A 512 7.13 2.59 18.86
N LYS A 513 6.74 2.81 17.60
CA LYS A 513 6.60 1.75 16.61
C LYS A 513 7.12 2.11 15.23
N PHE A 514 7.75 1.11 14.64
CA PHE A 514 8.12 1.07 13.24
C PHE A 514 6.93 0.66 12.35
N ALA A 515 6.57 1.53 11.43
CA ALA A 515 5.65 1.24 10.35
C ALA A 515 6.36 0.45 9.24
N ALA A 516 6.05 -0.84 9.14
CA ALA A 516 6.54 -1.76 8.10
C ALA A 516 5.89 -1.48 6.74
N LEU A 517 6.11 -0.27 6.23
CA LEU A 517 5.55 0.21 4.97
C LEU A 517 6.22 -0.52 3.80
N PRO A 518 5.51 -0.77 2.68
CA PRO A 518 6.03 -1.62 1.60
C PRO A 518 7.37 -1.20 0.97
N TRP A 519 7.84 0.05 1.18
CA TRP A 519 9.16 0.52 0.75
C TRP A 519 10.29 0.26 1.73
N ARG A 520 9.98 0.19 3.03
CA ARG A 520 10.98 0.17 4.08
C ARG A 520 11.43 -1.26 4.26
N LEU A 521 12.39 -1.72 3.46
CA LEU A 521 12.87 -3.10 3.50
C LEU A 521 14.13 -3.27 4.35
N GLY A 522 14.23 -4.45 4.95
CA GLY A 522 15.43 -4.91 5.64
C GLY A 522 15.73 -4.17 6.95
N ARG A 523 16.77 -4.64 7.63
CA ARG A 523 17.17 -4.20 8.98
C ARG A 523 17.45 -2.71 9.09
N GLN A 524 18.09 -2.10 8.09
CA GLN A 524 18.48 -0.70 8.14
C GLN A 524 17.28 0.25 8.17
N SER A 525 16.17 -0.14 7.53
CA SER A 525 14.96 0.68 7.53
C SER A 525 14.36 0.85 8.93
N VAL A 526 14.49 -0.17 9.79
CA VAL A 526 14.05 -0.14 11.19
C VAL A 526 14.88 0.85 11.99
N LEU A 527 16.21 0.85 11.79
CA LEU A 527 17.14 1.76 12.45
C LEU A 527 16.94 3.21 12.02
N SER A 528 16.87 3.48 10.71
CA SER A 528 16.68 4.87 10.23
C SER A 528 15.33 5.45 10.67
N ALA A 529 14.26 4.65 10.68
CA ALA A 529 12.98 5.09 11.20
C ALA A 529 13.00 5.32 12.73
N LEU A 530 13.81 4.54 13.46
CA LEU A 530 14.02 4.74 14.89
C LEU A 530 14.77 6.05 15.15
N GLU A 531 15.84 6.33 14.41
CA GLU A 531 16.60 7.60 14.49
C GLU A 531 15.68 8.81 14.26
N ASP A 532 14.80 8.73 13.25
CA ASP A 532 13.80 9.77 12.99
C ASP A 532 12.80 9.90 14.15
N SER A 533 12.42 8.78 14.78
CA SER A 533 11.50 8.76 15.93
C SER A 533 12.15 9.38 17.18
N LEU A 534 13.42 9.02 17.44
CA LEU A 534 14.25 9.61 18.49
C LEU A 534 14.41 11.12 18.31
N SER A 535 14.64 11.57 17.07
CA SER A 535 14.71 12.99 16.73
C SER A 535 13.39 13.71 17.03
N ARG A 536 12.24 13.14 16.64
CA ARG A 536 10.91 13.73 16.93
C ARG A 536 10.61 13.77 18.42
N LEU A 537 10.95 12.72 19.16
CA LEU A 537 10.77 12.63 20.61
C LEU A 537 11.78 13.51 21.37
N GLY A 538 12.90 13.87 20.75
CA GLY A 538 14.00 14.56 21.42
C GLY A 538 14.70 13.67 22.46
N LEU A 539 14.77 12.36 22.22
CA LEU A 539 15.36 11.37 23.12
C LEU A 539 16.55 10.67 22.46
N SER A 540 17.52 10.22 23.26
CA SER A 540 18.66 9.42 22.78
C SER A 540 18.34 7.92 22.70
N SER A 541 17.35 7.46 23.46
CA SER A 541 16.81 6.10 23.41
C SER A 541 15.33 6.10 23.81
N VAL A 542 14.60 5.06 23.41
CA VAL A 542 13.23 4.78 23.89
C VAL A 542 13.19 3.50 24.71
N ASP A 543 12.19 3.34 25.56
CA ASP A 543 12.07 2.18 26.41
C ASP A 543 11.65 0.93 25.63
N LEU A 544 10.64 1.07 24.76
CA LEU A 544 10.16 -0.02 23.92
C LEU A 544 10.04 0.40 22.46
N TYR A 545 10.57 -0.40 21.54
CA TYR A 545 10.36 -0.21 20.11
C TYR A 545 9.74 -1.43 19.44
N GLN A 546 8.62 -1.23 18.75
CA GLN A 546 7.80 -2.33 18.25
C GLN A 546 7.65 -2.30 16.73
N LEU A 547 7.54 -3.45 16.08
CA LEU A 547 6.99 -3.50 14.72
C LEU A 547 5.48 -3.28 14.78
N HIS A 548 4.97 -2.26 14.10
CA HIS A 548 3.56 -1.85 14.19
C HIS A 548 2.61 -2.85 13.50
N TRP A 549 3.07 -3.51 12.44
CA TRP A 549 2.36 -4.61 11.79
C TRP A 549 3.36 -5.54 11.11
N PRO A 550 2.97 -6.79 10.81
CA PRO A 550 3.75 -7.68 9.98
C PRO A 550 4.04 -7.05 8.60
N GLY A 551 5.30 -7.16 8.17
CA GLY A 551 5.72 -6.78 6.83
C GLY A 551 5.01 -7.58 5.74
N VAL A 552 4.52 -6.90 4.72
CA VAL A 552 3.86 -7.51 3.55
C VAL A 552 4.82 -8.45 2.78
N TRP A 553 6.14 -8.26 2.92
CA TRP A 553 7.17 -8.97 2.16
C TRP A 553 8.03 -9.94 3.01
N GLY A 554 7.64 -10.20 4.26
CA GLY A 554 8.42 -10.97 5.23
C GLY A 554 8.99 -10.08 6.34
N ASN A 555 9.32 -10.71 7.48
CA ASN A 555 9.68 -10.02 8.73
C ASN A 555 11.14 -10.20 9.15
N GLU A 556 11.86 -11.16 8.59
CA GLU A 556 13.18 -11.58 9.07
C GLU A 556 14.16 -10.40 9.17
N GLY A 557 14.23 -9.58 8.12
CA GLY A 557 15.07 -8.39 8.12
C GLY A 557 14.65 -7.33 9.15
N TYR A 558 13.36 -7.20 9.47
CA TYR A 558 12.91 -6.24 10.47
C TYR A 558 13.18 -6.70 11.90
N ILE A 559 13.03 -7.99 12.17
CA ILE A 559 13.37 -8.58 13.46
C ILE A 559 14.87 -8.46 13.73
N ASP A 560 15.71 -8.65 12.70
CA ASP A 560 17.15 -8.35 12.80
C ASP A 560 17.39 -6.87 13.13
N GLY A 561 16.67 -5.95 12.49
CA GLY A 561 16.79 -4.51 12.75
C GLY A 561 16.37 -4.12 14.18
N LEU A 562 15.38 -4.80 14.76
CA LEU A 562 15.04 -4.66 16.18
C LEU A 562 16.19 -5.11 17.09
N GLY A 563 16.80 -6.27 16.79
CA GLY A 563 17.97 -6.74 17.53
C GLY A 563 19.15 -5.77 17.43
N ASP A 564 19.40 -5.20 16.23
CA ASP A 564 20.45 -4.20 16.03
C ASP A 564 20.18 -2.93 16.86
N ALA A 565 18.91 -2.53 17.03
CA ALA A 565 18.54 -1.38 17.84
C ALA A 565 18.87 -1.57 19.33
N ILE A 566 18.66 -2.78 19.86
CA ILE A 566 19.03 -3.16 21.24
C ILE A 566 20.54 -3.12 21.40
N GLU A 567 21.29 -3.77 20.52
CA GLU A 567 22.76 -3.85 20.60
C GLU A 567 23.43 -2.49 20.45
N LYS A 568 22.80 -1.55 19.74
CA LYS A 568 23.25 -0.15 19.63
C LYS A 568 22.84 0.72 20.82
N GLY A 569 22.08 0.20 21.78
CA GLY A 569 21.59 0.95 22.94
C GLY A 569 20.54 2.02 22.60
N LEU A 570 19.93 1.97 21.42
CA LEU A 570 18.91 2.92 21.00
C LEU A 570 17.54 2.63 21.62
N VAL A 571 17.35 1.40 22.11
CA VAL A 571 16.12 0.93 22.76
C VAL A 571 16.45 0.03 23.95
N LYS A 572 15.59 0.00 24.98
CA LYS A 572 15.77 -0.92 26.13
C LYS A 572 15.11 -2.28 25.92
N ALA A 573 13.99 -2.31 25.20
CA ALA A 573 13.23 -3.50 24.87
C ALA A 573 12.66 -3.42 23.45
N VAL A 574 12.35 -4.57 22.86
CA VAL A 574 11.72 -4.66 21.53
C VAL A 574 10.47 -5.53 21.55
N GLY A 575 9.52 -5.18 20.70
CA GLY A 575 8.24 -5.89 20.58
C GLY A 575 7.73 -5.98 19.15
N VAL A 576 6.58 -6.61 19.00
CA VAL A 576 5.83 -6.69 17.74
C VAL A 576 4.37 -6.29 17.99
N SER A 577 3.60 -6.07 16.93
CA SER A 577 2.19 -5.74 17.04
C SER A 577 1.43 -6.43 15.91
N ASN A 578 0.25 -6.95 16.25
CA ASN A 578 -0.61 -7.72 15.35
C ASN A 578 0.07 -8.97 14.75
N TYR A 579 0.97 -9.60 15.50
CA TYR A 579 1.55 -10.89 15.11
C TYR A 579 0.62 -12.03 15.53
N ASN A 580 0.29 -12.91 14.58
CA ASN A 580 -0.36 -14.18 14.87
C ASN A 580 0.61 -15.16 15.57
N GLU A 581 0.09 -16.28 16.07
CA GLU A 581 0.88 -17.28 16.82
C GLU A 581 2.17 -17.66 16.08
N LYS A 582 2.06 -18.07 14.82
CA LYS A 582 3.23 -18.53 14.04
C LYS A 582 4.29 -17.44 13.96
N ARG A 583 3.90 -16.23 13.55
CA ARG A 583 4.84 -15.10 13.38
C ARG A 583 5.44 -14.67 14.72
N LEU A 584 4.67 -14.71 15.80
CA LEU A 584 5.13 -14.41 17.15
C LEU A 584 6.25 -15.38 17.56
N ARG A 585 6.03 -16.69 17.39
CA ARG A 585 7.03 -17.73 17.65
C ARG A 585 8.27 -17.57 16.76
N ASP A 586 8.09 -17.26 15.48
CA ASP A 586 9.19 -17.03 14.54
C ASP A 586 10.07 -15.84 15.01
N ALA A 587 9.45 -14.72 15.37
CA ALA A 587 10.15 -13.52 15.87
C ALA A 587 10.87 -13.79 17.20
N TYR A 588 10.20 -14.46 18.13
CA TYR A 588 10.79 -14.87 19.41
C TYR A 588 12.04 -15.72 19.18
N ASN A 589 11.94 -16.77 18.35
CA ASN A 589 13.06 -17.67 18.07
C ASN A 589 14.22 -16.94 17.38
N GLN A 590 13.94 -15.96 16.53
CA GLN A 590 14.98 -15.18 15.86
C GLN A 590 15.72 -14.26 16.83
N LEU A 591 15.04 -13.51 17.70
CA LEU A 591 15.69 -12.67 18.71
C LEU A 591 16.41 -13.49 19.77
N LYS A 592 15.85 -14.64 20.16
CA LYS A 592 16.46 -15.57 21.13
C LYS A 592 17.83 -16.06 20.68
N LYS A 593 18.08 -16.24 19.37
CA LYS A 593 19.41 -16.59 18.84
C LYS A 593 20.49 -15.54 19.18
N ARG A 594 20.08 -14.30 19.47
CA ARG A 594 20.95 -13.18 19.87
C ARG A 594 20.92 -12.94 21.38
N GLY A 595 20.23 -13.76 22.16
CA GLY A 595 20.02 -13.54 23.59
C GLY A 595 19.09 -12.36 23.91
N ILE A 596 18.31 -11.88 22.93
CA ILE A 596 17.43 -10.72 23.08
C ILE A 596 16.00 -11.22 23.36
N PRO A 597 15.38 -10.84 24.50
CA PRO A 597 13.98 -11.15 24.77
C PRO A 597 13.03 -10.39 23.84
N LEU A 598 12.02 -11.07 23.31
CA LEU A 598 10.87 -10.39 22.71
C LEU A 598 9.95 -9.94 23.86
N ALA A 599 9.87 -8.63 24.12
CA ALA A 599 9.21 -8.12 25.31
C ALA A 599 7.68 -8.09 25.18
N SER A 600 7.15 -7.81 23.99
CA SER A 600 5.70 -7.65 23.81
C SER A 600 5.15 -8.05 22.44
N ASN A 601 3.85 -8.38 22.45
CA ASN A 601 2.99 -8.39 21.27
C ASN A 601 1.77 -7.50 21.53
N GLN A 602 1.68 -6.37 20.83
CA GLN A 602 0.57 -5.43 20.98
C GLN A 602 -0.59 -5.79 20.03
N VAL A 603 -1.76 -6.14 20.57
CA VAL A 603 -2.92 -6.60 19.79
C VAL A 603 -4.24 -5.98 20.28
N ASN A 604 -5.29 -6.04 19.45
CA ASN A 604 -6.63 -5.65 19.86
C ASN A 604 -7.13 -6.65 20.88
N TYR A 605 -7.38 -6.21 22.11
CA TYR A 605 -7.87 -7.08 23.15
C TYR A 605 -8.73 -6.27 24.14
N SER A 606 -9.97 -6.73 24.32
CA SER A 606 -10.90 -6.15 25.28
C SER A 606 -11.87 -7.24 25.73
N LEU A 607 -12.68 -6.94 26.76
CA LEU A 607 -13.68 -7.88 27.26
C LEU A 607 -14.61 -8.41 26.15
N ILE A 608 -14.93 -7.61 25.13
CA ILE A 608 -15.80 -7.97 24.00
C ILE A 608 -15.05 -8.23 22.69
N TYR A 609 -13.71 -8.27 22.74
CA TYR A 609 -12.88 -8.65 21.61
C TYR A 609 -11.78 -9.58 22.11
N ARG A 610 -12.09 -10.88 22.15
CA ARG A 610 -11.25 -11.92 22.76
C ARG A 610 -10.64 -12.90 21.75
N ILE A 611 -10.63 -12.54 20.46
CA ILE A 611 -9.98 -13.33 19.40
C ILE A 611 -8.53 -13.74 19.73
N PRO A 612 -7.68 -12.91 20.39
CA PRO A 612 -6.36 -13.37 20.81
C PRO A 612 -6.34 -14.59 21.73
N GLU A 613 -7.41 -14.82 22.51
CA GLU A 613 -7.56 -16.03 23.36
C GLU A 613 -7.89 -17.27 22.53
N GLU A 614 -8.60 -17.10 21.41
CA GLU A 614 -9.12 -18.20 20.58
C GLU A 614 -8.14 -18.64 19.49
N ASN A 615 -7.33 -17.72 18.99
CA ASN A 615 -6.46 -17.95 17.82
C ASN A 615 -5.01 -18.33 18.18
N GLY A 616 -4.74 -18.68 19.44
CA GLY A 616 -3.43 -19.11 19.94
C GLY A 616 -2.45 -17.99 20.31
N VAL A 617 -2.77 -16.71 20.02
CA VAL A 617 -1.85 -15.59 20.31
C VAL A 617 -1.62 -15.41 21.81
N LYS A 618 -2.70 -15.38 22.61
CA LYS A 618 -2.59 -15.22 24.08
C LYS A 618 -1.82 -16.37 24.71
N ALA A 619 -2.17 -17.61 24.34
CA ALA A 619 -1.48 -18.80 24.83
C ALA A 619 0.01 -18.79 24.50
N ALA A 620 0.40 -18.39 23.29
CA ALA A 620 1.79 -18.25 22.90
C ALA A 620 2.51 -17.11 23.66
N CYS A 621 1.83 -16.00 23.92
CA CYS A 621 2.37 -14.92 24.76
C CYS A 621 2.69 -15.41 26.18
N ASP A 622 1.77 -16.17 26.80
CA ASP A 622 1.93 -16.71 28.15
C ASP A 622 3.06 -17.74 28.21
N GLU A 623 3.07 -18.69 27.28
CA GLU A 623 4.10 -19.74 27.18
C GLU A 623 5.51 -19.16 26.99
N LEU A 624 5.65 -18.13 26.13
CA LEU A 624 6.94 -17.56 25.78
C LEU A 624 7.41 -16.47 26.74
N GLY A 625 6.56 -16.05 27.70
CA GLY A 625 6.83 -14.91 28.57
C GLY A 625 6.86 -13.57 27.81
N VAL A 626 6.00 -13.39 26.80
CA VAL A 626 5.87 -12.15 26.02
C VAL A 626 4.63 -11.39 26.48
N THR A 627 4.77 -10.16 26.97
CA THR A 627 3.60 -9.39 27.46
C THR A 627 2.66 -9.00 26.32
N LEU A 628 1.37 -9.26 26.51
CA LEU A 628 0.34 -8.82 25.58
C LEU A 628 -0.07 -7.38 25.92
N ILE A 629 0.26 -6.43 25.05
CA ILE A 629 -0.20 -5.04 25.21
C ILE A 629 -1.56 -4.89 24.52
N ALA A 630 -2.60 -4.56 25.27
CA ALA A 630 -3.97 -4.51 24.77
C ALA A 630 -4.34 -3.10 24.29
N TYR A 631 -4.43 -2.91 22.97
CA TYR A 631 -4.98 -1.69 22.39
C TYR A 631 -6.50 -1.78 22.22
N SER A 632 -7.16 -0.61 22.16
CA SER A 632 -8.63 -0.48 22.24
C SER A 632 -9.27 -1.20 23.45
N PRO A 633 -8.69 -1.12 24.67
CA PRO A 633 -9.09 -1.97 25.81
C PRO A 633 -10.52 -1.72 26.30
N ILE A 634 -11.08 -0.54 26.03
CA ILE A 634 -12.46 -0.15 26.37
C ILE A 634 -13.41 -0.20 25.16
N ALA A 635 -13.04 -0.95 24.11
CA ALA A 635 -13.77 -1.08 22.85
C ALA A 635 -14.21 0.27 22.27
N GLN A 636 -13.24 1.18 22.08
CA GLN A 636 -13.48 2.54 21.55
C GLN A 636 -14.53 3.37 22.34
N GLY A 637 -14.69 3.05 23.63
CA GLY A 637 -15.58 3.73 24.56
C GLY A 637 -16.94 3.03 24.75
N ILE A 638 -17.19 1.89 24.11
CA ILE A 638 -18.45 1.14 24.32
C ILE A 638 -18.53 0.62 25.75
N LEU A 639 -17.43 0.08 26.29
CA LEU A 639 -17.39 -0.48 27.65
C LEU A 639 -17.49 0.58 28.77
N THR A 640 -17.51 1.87 28.45
CA THR A 640 -17.76 2.93 29.45
C THR A 640 -19.25 3.11 29.75
N GLY A 641 -20.15 2.47 28.99
CA GLY A 641 -21.61 2.57 29.18
C GLY A 641 -22.25 3.89 28.74
N LYS A 642 -21.50 4.79 28.07
CA LYS A 642 -22.02 6.11 27.68
C LYS A 642 -22.84 6.11 26.38
N TYR A 643 -22.77 5.04 25.60
CA TYR A 643 -23.53 4.88 24.36
C TYR A 643 -24.70 3.94 24.61
N THR A 644 -25.86 4.30 24.06
CA THR A 644 -27.10 3.51 24.14
C THR A 644 -27.64 3.29 22.72
N PRO A 645 -28.60 2.38 22.49
CA PRO A 645 -29.24 2.23 21.18
C PRO A 645 -29.81 3.54 20.61
N GLU A 646 -30.26 4.45 21.49
CA GLU A 646 -30.81 5.77 21.16
C GLU A 646 -29.71 6.84 20.96
N ASN A 647 -28.50 6.57 21.46
CA ASN A 647 -27.33 7.45 21.36
C ASN A 647 -26.07 6.66 20.92
N PRO A 648 -26.05 6.12 19.69
CA PRO A 648 -24.90 5.38 19.17
C PRO A 648 -23.71 6.31 18.87
N PRO A 649 -22.48 5.78 18.80
CA PRO A 649 -21.31 6.58 18.47
C PRO A 649 -21.39 7.15 17.04
N SER A 650 -20.92 8.38 16.87
CA SER A 650 -20.84 9.04 15.57
C SER A 650 -19.72 8.48 14.67
N GLY A 651 -19.81 8.82 13.38
CA GLY A 651 -18.75 8.55 12.39
C GLY A 651 -18.62 7.07 12.02
N PRO A 652 -17.42 6.62 11.60
CA PRO A 652 -17.17 5.23 11.21
C PRO A 652 -17.53 4.21 12.30
N ARG A 653 -17.47 4.61 13.58
CA ARG A 653 -17.80 3.77 14.74
C ARG A 653 -19.28 3.39 14.79
N GLY A 654 -20.19 4.23 14.30
CA GLY A 654 -21.63 3.90 14.25
C GLY A 654 -21.98 2.77 13.28
N ARG A 655 -21.09 2.47 12.32
CA ARG A 655 -21.24 1.31 11.42
C ARG A 655 -20.78 -0.01 12.06
N ILE A 656 -20.00 0.11 13.13
CA ILE A 656 -19.40 -1.00 13.86
C ILE A 656 -20.27 -1.34 15.07
N TYR A 657 -20.66 -0.31 15.84
CA TYR A 657 -21.49 -0.41 17.03
C TYR A 657 -22.89 0.12 16.74
N THR A 658 -23.68 -0.70 16.05
CA THR A 658 -25.05 -0.35 15.65
C THR A 658 -26.00 -0.36 16.86
N PRO A 659 -27.20 0.26 16.76
CA PRO A 659 -28.22 0.15 17.82
C PRO A 659 -28.55 -1.28 18.22
N GLU A 660 -28.57 -2.22 17.27
CA GLU A 660 -28.81 -3.65 17.54
C GLU A 660 -27.67 -4.25 18.38
N PHE A 661 -26.41 -3.92 18.06
CA PHE A 661 -25.26 -4.33 18.85
C PHE A 661 -25.32 -3.73 20.27
N LEU A 662 -25.62 -2.44 20.37
CA LEU A 662 -25.73 -1.72 21.65
C LEU A 662 -26.89 -2.23 22.51
N THR A 663 -27.91 -2.84 21.91
CA THR A 663 -28.99 -3.53 22.63
C THR A 663 -28.49 -4.86 23.19
N LYS A 664 -27.79 -5.66 22.37
CA LYS A 664 -27.26 -6.97 22.77
C LYS A 664 -26.24 -6.89 23.93
N ILE A 665 -25.44 -5.83 23.99
CA ILE A 665 -24.40 -5.66 25.02
C ILE A 665 -24.94 -5.14 26.36
N GLN A 666 -26.21 -4.72 26.45
CA GLN A 666 -26.75 -4.14 27.69
C GLN A 666 -26.61 -5.04 28.92
N PRO A 667 -26.89 -6.37 28.88
CA PRO A 667 -26.72 -7.23 30.05
C PRO A 667 -25.29 -7.19 30.60
N LEU A 668 -24.29 -7.17 29.71
CA LEU A 668 -22.89 -7.04 30.09
C LEU A 668 -22.60 -5.66 30.72
N LEU A 669 -23.08 -4.56 30.12
CA LEU A 669 -22.87 -3.21 30.66
C LEU A 669 -23.54 -3.01 32.02
N THR A 670 -24.74 -3.55 32.20
CA THR A 670 -25.44 -3.58 33.49
C THR A 670 -24.59 -4.30 34.52
N ARG A 671 -24.07 -5.48 34.18
CA ARG A 671 -23.25 -6.24 35.12
C ARG A 671 -21.93 -5.56 35.46
N ILE A 672 -21.25 -4.97 34.48
CA ILE A 672 -20.05 -4.15 34.69
C ILE A 672 -20.35 -3.01 35.68
N LYS A 673 -21.51 -2.36 35.55
CA LYS A 673 -21.93 -1.27 36.44
C LYS A 673 -22.19 -1.75 37.87
N GLU A 674 -22.88 -2.88 38.04
CA GLU A 674 -23.13 -3.48 39.36
C GLU A 674 -21.82 -3.88 40.06
N ILE A 675 -20.91 -4.53 39.34
CA ILE A 675 -19.57 -4.85 39.87
C ILE A 675 -18.85 -3.54 40.24
N GLY A 676 -18.92 -2.52 39.40
CA GLY A 676 -18.36 -1.21 39.70
C GLY A 676 -18.90 -0.63 41.02
N GLN A 677 -20.21 -0.71 41.25
CA GLN A 677 -20.83 -0.26 42.51
C GLN A 677 -20.29 -1.01 43.74
N ASN A 678 -20.03 -2.31 43.63
CA ASN A 678 -19.47 -3.11 44.72
C ASN A 678 -18.06 -2.68 45.12
N TYR A 679 -17.28 -2.14 44.17
CA TYR A 679 -15.90 -1.72 44.38
C TYR A 679 -15.72 -0.20 44.52
N ASP A 680 -16.80 0.58 44.43
CA ASP A 680 -16.76 2.05 44.26
C ASP A 680 -15.91 2.47 43.04
N LYS A 681 -16.20 1.83 41.90
CA LYS A 681 -15.48 1.98 40.63
C LYS A 681 -16.42 2.22 39.47
N THR A 682 -15.91 2.90 38.46
CA THR A 682 -16.68 3.17 37.24
C THR A 682 -16.65 1.97 36.28
N PRO A 683 -17.58 1.89 35.32
CA PRO A 683 -17.54 0.88 34.26
C PRO A 683 -16.21 0.87 33.48
N THR A 684 -15.64 2.05 33.23
CA THR A 684 -14.33 2.19 32.57
C THR A 684 -13.23 1.49 33.38
N GLN A 685 -13.21 1.73 34.70
CA GLN A 685 -12.21 1.17 35.60
C GLN A 685 -12.37 -0.35 35.75
N VAL A 686 -13.61 -0.86 35.81
CA VAL A 686 -13.89 -2.31 35.82
C VAL A 686 -13.40 -2.98 34.54
N ALA A 687 -13.69 -2.40 33.37
CA ALA A 687 -13.25 -2.95 32.08
C ALA A 687 -11.73 -2.99 31.93
N LEU A 688 -11.03 -1.94 32.40
CA LEU A 688 -9.56 -1.91 32.43
C LEU A 688 -9.00 -2.90 33.46
N ASN A 689 -9.59 -2.97 34.65
CA ASN A 689 -9.16 -3.89 35.70
C ASN A 689 -9.34 -5.35 35.27
N TRP A 690 -10.39 -5.68 34.51
CA TRP A 690 -10.57 -7.01 33.93
C TRP A 690 -9.39 -7.44 33.06
N LEU A 691 -8.83 -6.53 32.24
CA LEU A 691 -7.62 -6.80 31.45
C LEU A 691 -6.38 -6.91 32.34
N ILE A 692 -6.24 -6.06 33.36
CA ILE A 692 -5.13 -6.11 34.33
C ILE A 692 -5.15 -7.40 35.15
N SER A 693 -6.33 -7.98 35.39
CA SER A 693 -6.50 -9.28 36.06
C SER A 693 -6.19 -10.47 35.16
N GLN A 694 -5.93 -10.27 33.86
CA GLN A 694 -5.43 -11.33 33.00
C GLN A 694 -3.92 -11.48 33.17
N GLU A 695 -3.44 -12.72 33.13
CA GLU A 695 -2.01 -13.00 33.18
C GLU A 695 -1.28 -12.30 32.02
N ASN A 696 -0.20 -11.58 32.34
CA ASN A 696 0.73 -10.99 31.38
C ASN A 696 0.11 -10.02 30.36
N VAL A 697 -0.87 -9.20 30.78
CA VAL A 697 -1.57 -8.21 29.95
C VAL A 697 -1.41 -6.78 30.47
N VAL A 698 -1.13 -5.84 29.58
CA VAL A 698 -1.07 -4.40 29.88
C VAL A 698 -2.00 -3.61 28.94
N PRO A 699 -3.13 -3.07 29.42
CA PRO A 699 -3.99 -2.21 28.59
C PRO A 699 -3.42 -0.80 28.38
N ILE A 700 -3.66 -0.23 27.19
CA ILE A 700 -3.25 1.12 26.80
C ILE A 700 -4.44 1.97 26.30
N PRO A 701 -5.40 2.37 27.17
CA PRO A 701 -6.49 3.24 26.76
C PRO A 701 -5.99 4.62 26.28
N GLY A 702 -6.70 5.24 25.34
CA GLY A 702 -6.38 6.58 24.86
C GLY A 702 -7.09 7.67 25.65
N ALA A 703 -6.32 8.59 26.24
CA ALA A 703 -6.85 9.72 27.01
C ALA A 703 -6.74 11.02 26.19
N LYS A 704 -7.85 11.72 25.95
CA LYS A 704 -7.85 12.99 25.21
C LYS A 704 -7.66 14.21 26.11
N ASN A 705 -7.97 14.09 27.39
CA ASN A 705 -7.90 15.15 28.38
C ASN A 705 -7.48 14.61 29.76
N ALA A 706 -7.27 15.52 30.72
CA ALA A 706 -6.84 15.17 32.07
C ALA A 706 -7.87 14.31 32.80
N GLU A 707 -9.17 14.59 32.64
CA GLU A 707 -10.23 13.85 33.31
C GLU A 707 -10.23 12.36 32.92
N GLN A 708 -10.03 12.06 31.63
CA GLN A 708 -9.91 10.68 31.15
C GLN A 708 -8.64 10.00 31.66
N ALA A 709 -7.51 10.71 31.69
CA ALA A 709 -6.27 10.16 32.24
C ALA A 709 -6.41 9.80 33.72
N THR A 710 -7.01 10.68 34.53
CA THR A 710 -7.30 10.43 35.95
C THR A 710 -8.31 9.29 36.13
N GLU A 711 -9.35 9.23 35.31
CA GLU A 711 -10.35 8.15 35.32
C GLU A 711 -9.72 6.78 35.09
N PHE A 712 -8.78 6.65 34.14
CA PHE A 712 -8.11 5.39 33.86
C PHE A 712 -7.24 4.92 35.02
N ALA A 713 -6.54 5.85 35.71
CA ALA A 713 -5.73 5.53 36.88
C ALA A 713 -6.57 4.92 38.03
N GLY A 714 -7.87 5.18 38.11
CA GLY A 714 -8.75 4.56 39.09
C GLY A 714 -8.92 3.04 38.93
N ALA A 715 -8.48 2.47 37.80
CA ALA A 715 -8.41 1.02 37.58
C ALA A 715 -7.27 0.34 38.36
N LEU A 716 -6.35 1.13 38.94
CA LEU A 716 -5.17 0.66 39.65
C LEU A 716 -5.42 0.56 41.17
N GLY A 717 -4.59 -0.24 41.85
CA GLY A 717 -4.65 -0.39 43.32
C GLY A 717 -5.74 -1.33 43.84
N TRP A 718 -6.45 -2.05 42.96
CA TRP A 718 -7.44 -3.07 43.32
C TRP A 718 -7.49 -4.17 42.25
N ARG A 719 -8.19 -5.27 42.50
CA ARG A 719 -8.37 -6.38 41.56
C ARG A 719 -9.79 -6.93 41.66
N LEU A 720 -10.38 -7.27 40.51
CA LEU A 720 -11.59 -8.08 40.42
C LEU A 720 -11.35 -9.49 40.99
N THR A 721 -12.39 -10.08 41.56
CA THR A 721 -12.33 -11.49 41.99
C THR A 721 -12.33 -12.42 40.78
N GLU A 722 -11.85 -13.66 40.95
CA GLU A 722 -11.95 -14.70 39.92
C GLU A 722 -13.40 -14.94 39.48
N GLN A 723 -14.36 -14.83 40.42
CA GLN A 723 -15.78 -14.93 40.14
C GLN A 723 -16.27 -13.80 39.23
N ASP A 724 -15.93 -12.54 39.54
CA ASP A 724 -16.31 -11.39 38.70
C ASP A 724 -15.70 -11.50 37.29
N VAL A 725 -14.43 -11.92 37.21
CA VAL A 725 -13.73 -12.14 35.93
C VAL A 725 -14.43 -13.22 35.10
N ALA A 726 -14.78 -14.35 35.72
CA ALA A 726 -15.46 -15.46 35.06
C ALA A 726 -16.88 -15.10 34.61
N GLU A 727 -17.60 -14.32 35.42
CA GLU A 727 -18.96 -13.88 35.10
C GLU A 727 -18.97 -12.90 33.91
N LEU A 728 -18.12 -11.88 33.95
CA LEU A 728 -17.94 -10.94 32.83
C LEU A 728 -17.52 -11.67 31.55
N ARG A 729 -16.64 -12.67 31.68
CA ARG A 729 -16.21 -13.51 30.57
C ARG A 729 -17.37 -14.30 29.96
N SER A 730 -18.23 -14.89 30.80
CA SER A 730 -19.41 -15.66 30.38
C SER A 730 -20.41 -14.79 29.60
N LEU A 731 -20.72 -13.60 30.12
CA LEU A 731 -21.62 -12.65 29.46
C LEU A 731 -21.04 -12.16 28.13
N ALA A 732 -19.75 -11.83 28.10
CA ALA A 732 -19.09 -11.35 26.89
C ALA A 732 -19.03 -12.41 25.77
N SER A 733 -18.94 -13.70 26.12
CA SER A 733 -18.97 -14.80 25.16
C SER A 733 -20.32 -14.96 24.42
N GLN A 734 -21.38 -14.30 24.88
CA GLN A 734 -22.69 -14.29 24.20
C GLN A 734 -22.78 -13.20 23.12
N ILE A 735 -21.74 -12.37 22.97
CA ILE A 735 -21.70 -11.25 22.05
C ILE A 735 -20.80 -11.60 20.87
N ASP A 736 -21.33 -11.48 19.66
CA ASP A 736 -20.54 -11.66 18.44
C ASP A 736 -19.36 -10.66 18.42
N PRO A 737 -18.12 -11.10 18.15
CA PRO A 737 -16.98 -10.21 18.06
C PRO A 737 -17.22 -9.14 17.00
N VAL A 738 -17.03 -7.90 17.41
CA VAL A 738 -17.07 -6.75 16.51
C VAL A 738 -15.88 -6.86 15.56
N ILE A 739 -16.09 -6.71 14.24
CA ILE A 739 -15.04 -6.88 13.22
C ILE A 739 -13.80 -6.04 13.62
N GLY A 740 -12.69 -6.73 13.90
CA GLY A 740 -11.40 -6.13 14.25
C GLY A 740 -10.85 -5.22 13.14
N PHE A 741 -9.80 -4.46 13.45
CA PHE A 741 -9.21 -3.58 12.45
C PHE A 741 -8.71 -4.40 11.24
N PRO A 742 -8.79 -3.88 9.99
CA PRO A 742 -8.31 -4.59 8.81
C PRO A 742 -6.85 -5.07 8.90
N VAL A 743 -6.02 -4.43 9.73
CA VAL A 743 -4.63 -4.84 10.02
C VAL A 743 -4.51 -6.23 10.61
N GLU A 744 -5.51 -6.71 11.35
CA GLU A 744 -5.43 -7.95 12.12
C GLU A 744 -5.45 -9.21 11.24
N LYS A 745 -5.78 -9.06 9.94
CA LYS A 745 -5.79 -10.13 8.93
C LYS A 745 -4.59 -10.09 7.98
N LEU A 746 -3.64 -9.17 8.17
CA LEU A 746 -2.37 -9.09 7.43
C LEU A 746 -1.36 -10.08 8.00
#